data_AF-A0A819PLP9-F1
#
_entry.id   AF-A0A819PLP9-F1
#
_cell.length_a   1.000
_cell.length_b   1.000
_cell.length_c   1.000
_cell.angle_alpha   90.00
_cell.angle_beta   90.00
_cell.angle_gamma   90.00
#
_symmetry.space_group_name_H-M   'P 1'
#
loop_
_entity.id
_entity.type
_entity.pdbx_description
1 polymer ?
#
loop_
_entity_poly.entity_id
_entity_poly.type
_entity_poly.pdbx_seq_one_letter_code
_entity_poly.pdbx_strand_id
1 'polypeptide(L)'
;MAAAILNDSTEKHEDNLETYSLVWLEPAVNKVKEYIDAQSQLRKIINHLQTFEEIEQCESYIKSVSKEDRIIFISNDRLGQEVVPRIHLLRQIFTIYIYNSDKKRSNDWAKNFEKVKGIGMQLNELVDQIRSDQTTRTRTKVDEVFSINIFNTKRHQEKSTTGLNGQFVYSQLLIDRLLSMKPKATDRNEFISLCKTYYKDNSSELSIIQEFEKDYFVHYGDIDLLFLFRFFIRDIHKQLQELKCSTSLRVYRGQLVSNDELQTLKASLGQFISMNSFLSTSLDHQLALSFLTSSPVTGDLQRILFEIDLDPTLAGIKPFAKIISNSFFADKQEVLIMLGSIFQLVKIDYQDQVCIVQMALCSDNDNSLKPIYDYMKKEYDDYDGGDNGSSVFSFGILLFKMGAYDKAEKYYNHLLTELPPDDEDLGPCYHNMGMIANHKGNYDLSLKWFKKALELYNQTRKSDDPAIATTCNSIGEVYFRKGNRNDALESFKKALDIRKKAFGEENIQVAMCYHNMGNAYQEEKNFQQAFECHQKSLMIRQKLLPADHYDIGSSIHCIASIYLCMNYPDLALQYYHKALAIYQKSLPSQHQDIAMIHYNLGLLYAGKEEFQQALTNFQKASSIFHVTLPATHPFIGIVNQDIQRMSDKLK
;
A
#
# COMPACT_ATOMS: atom_id res chain seq x y z
N MET A 1 -42.49 -23.61 -30.07
CA MET A 1 -42.82 -24.74 -30.96
C MET A 1 -42.03 -24.53 -32.24
N ALA A 2 -41.16 -25.51 -32.59
CA ALA A 2 -40.38 -25.68 -33.82
C ALA A 2 -39.29 -24.61 -34.12
N ALA A 3 -38.00 -24.92 -33.91
CA ALA A 3 -37.08 -25.71 -34.75
C ALA A 3 -36.30 -24.78 -35.71
N ALA A 4 -35.00 -24.56 -35.46
CA ALA A 4 -33.87 -25.25 -36.11
C ALA A 4 -33.79 -24.92 -37.62
N ILE A 5 -32.68 -24.45 -38.17
CA ILE A 5 -31.46 -25.20 -38.59
C ILE A 5 -30.54 -24.06 -39.16
N LEU A 6 -29.26 -23.87 -38.77
CA LEU A 6 -28.08 -24.52 -39.36
C LEU A 6 -26.79 -24.22 -38.56
N ASN A 7 -26.08 -25.31 -38.24
CA ASN A 7 -24.64 -25.50 -38.02
C ASN A 7 -23.76 -24.63 -38.95
N ASP A 8 -22.46 -24.40 -38.73
CA ASP A 8 -21.41 -25.16 -38.06
C ASP A 8 -20.18 -24.25 -37.88
N SER A 9 -19.18 -24.78 -37.17
CA SER A 9 -17.77 -24.33 -37.08
C SER A 9 -17.40 -23.40 -35.91
N THR A 10 -16.87 -24.03 -34.86
CA THR A 10 -15.55 -23.79 -34.24
C THR A 10 -15.15 -22.33 -34.03
N GLU A 11 -14.90 -21.79 -32.85
CA GLU A 11 -14.18 -22.30 -31.68
C GLU A 11 -14.70 -21.59 -30.42
N LYS A 12 -14.75 -22.31 -29.29
CA LYS A 12 -14.90 -21.69 -27.97
C LYS A 12 -13.62 -20.89 -27.69
N HIS A 13 -13.71 -19.56 -27.73
CA HIS A 13 -12.72 -18.67 -27.12
C HIS A 13 -13.35 -18.02 -25.89
N GLU A 14 -13.62 -18.83 -24.88
CA GLU A 14 -13.56 -18.38 -23.49
C GLU A 14 -12.11 -18.55 -23.07
N ASP A 15 -11.44 -17.47 -22.65
CA ASP A 15 -10.36 -17.49 -21.65
C ASP A 15 -9.55 -16.17 -21.67
N ASN A 16 -9.88 -15.24 -20.77
CA ASN A 16 -8.94 -14.22 -20.30
C ASN A 16 -9.22 -13.97 -18.82
N LEU A 17 -8.41 -14.55 -17.92
CA LEU A 17 -8.62 -14.53 -16.46
C LEU A 17 -7.36 -14.13 -15.67
N GLU A 18 -6.37 -13.51 -16.31
CA GLU A 18 -5.23 -12.87 -15.62
C GLU A 18 -4.90 -11.55 -16.35
N THR A 19 -4.72 -10.44 -15.61
CA THR A 19 -4.29 -9.16 -16.16
C THR A 19 -2.80 -9.20 -16.51
N TYR A 20 -2.46 -9.86 -17.60
CA TYR A 20 -1.13 -9.75 -18.19
C TYR A 20 -0.91 -8.35 -18.73
N SER A 21 0.22 -7.75 -18.36
CA SER A 21 0.76 -6.56 -19.00
C SER A 21 1.72 -6.97 -20.11
N LEU A 22 1.39 -6.66 -21.35
CA LEU A 22 2.34 -6.80 -22.44
C LEU A 22 3.27 -5.59 -22.46
N VAL A 23 4.57 -5.84 -22.37
CA VAL A 23 5.61 -4.81 -22.50
C VAL A 23 6.37 -5.09 -23.78
N TRP A 24 6.27 -4.18 -24.76
CA TRP A 24 6.96 -4.30 -26.03
C TRP A 24 8.10 -3.28 -26.14
N LEU A 25 9.34 -3.76 -26.16
CA LEU A 25 10.54 -2.98 -26.42
C LEU A 25 10.96 -3.10 -27.89
N GLU A 26 10.81 -2.03 -28.66
CA GLU A 26 11.19 -1.99 -30.08
C GLU A 26 11.48 -0.55 -30.55
N PRO A 27 12.54 -0.29 -31.34
CA PRO A 27 12.79 1.04 -31.89
C PRO A 27 11.67 1.45 -32.83
N ALA A 28 11.19 2.69 -32.68
CA ALA A 28 10.12 3.25 -33.51
C ALA A 28 8.80 2.44 -33.47
N VAL A 29 8.55 1.70 -32.39
CA VAL A 29 7.35 0.86 -32.16
C VAL A 29 6.03 1.58 -32.42
N ASN A 30 5.98 2.89 -32.17
CA ASN A 30 4.78 3.72 -32.36
C ASN A 30 4.76 4.49 -33.69
N LYS A 31 5.78 4.32 -34.55
CA LYS A 31 5.95 5.04 -35.82
C LYS A 31 5.82 4.15 -37.05
N VAL A 32 6.08 2.84 -36.92
CA VAL A 32 6.01 1.87 -38.02
C VAL A 32 4.61 1.26 -38.10
N LYS A 33 3.99 1.33 -39.29
CA LYS A 33 2.62 0.85 -39.51
C LYS A 33 2.42 -0.62 -39.17
N GLU A 34 3.38 -1.49 -39.53
CA GLU A 34 3.35 -2.92 -39.19
C GLU A 34 3.25 -3.16 -37.68
N TYR A 35 4.01 -2.41 -36.88
CA TYR A 35 3.98 -2.51 -35.42
C TYR A 35 2.68 -1.96 -34.84
N ILE A 36 2.13 -0.88 -35.40
CA ILE A 36 0.82 -0.35 -35.00
C ILE A 36 -0.29 -1.37 -35.27
N ASP A 37 -0.27 -2.01 -36.45
CA ASP A 37 -1.22 -3.06 -36.83
C ASP A 37 -1.07 -4.29 -35.91
N ALA A 38 0.16 -4.66 -35.56
CA ALA A 38 0.47 -5.71 -34.60
C ALA A 38 -0.04 -5.40 -33.18
N GLN A 39 0.19 -4.17 -32.71
CA GLN A 39 -0.34 -3.70 -31.43
C GLN A 39 -1.86 -3.79 -31.39
N SER A 40 -2.55 -3.44 -32.48
CA SER A 40 -4.01 -3.56 -32.59
C SER A 40 -4.49 -5.00 -32.43
N GLN A 41 -3.79 -5.98 -33.02
CA GLN A 41 -4.13 -7.40 -32.86
C GLN A 41 -3.81 -7.92 -31.45
N LEU A 42 -2.67 -7.53 -30.87
CA LEU A 42 -2.31 -7.91 -29.51
C LEU A 42 -3.26 -7.33 -28.46
N ARG A 43 -3.77 -6.11 -28.67
CA ARG A 43 -4.76 -5.49 -27.79
C ARG A 43 -6.11 -6.24 -27.76
N LYS A 44 -6.39 -7.10 -28.74
CA LYS A 44 -7.57 -7.98 -28.71
C LYS A 44 -7.43 -9.16 -27.76
N ILE A 45 -6.19 -9.54 -27.41
CA ILE A 45 -5.90 -10.70 -26.55
C ILE A 45 -5.30 -10.29 -25.20
N ILE A 46 -4.70 -9.11 -25.09
CA ILE A 46 -4.09 -8.57 -23.86
C ILE A 46 -4.52 -7.12 -23.65
N ASN A 47 -5.08 -6.85 -22.48
CA ASN A 47 -5.69 -5.56 -22.14
C ASN A 47 -4.66 -4.43 -21.89
N HIS A 48 -3.49 -4.76 -21.32
CA HIS A 48 -2.50 -3.74 -20.91
C HIS A 48 -1.22 -3.84 -21.73
N LEU A 49 -1.17 -3.18 -22.89
CA LEU A 49 0.00 -3.12 -23.76
C LEU A 49 0.73 -1.76 -23.62
N GLN A 50 1.97 -1.81 -23.13
CA GLN A 50 2.90 -0.68 -23.02
C GLN A 50 4.05 -0.86 -24.00
N THR A 51 4.48 0.23 -24.64
CA THR A 51 5.56 0.21 -25.63
C THR A 51 6.70 1.13 -25.22
N PHE A 52 7.93 0.70 -25.49
CA PHE A 52 9.14 1.45 -25.16
C PHE A 52 10.09 1.46 -26.36
N GLU A 53 10.68 2.62 -26.63
CA GLU A 53 11.76 2.78 -27.63
C GLU A 53 13.16 2.65 -26.98
N GLU A 54 13.27 2.87 -25.67
CA GLU A 54 14.53 2.94 -24.90
C GLU A 54 14.62 1.86 -23.81
N ILE A 55 15.79 1.23 -23.68
CA ILE A 55 16.03 0.15 -22.71
C ILE A 55 15.83 0.61 -21.26
N GLU A 56 16.45 1.72 -20.87
CA GLU A 56 16.45 2.18 -19.47
C GLU A 56 15.04 2.53 -18.98
N GLN A 57 14.20 3.11 -19.86
CA GLN A 57 12.81 3.41 -19.55
C GLN A 57 11.98 2.13 -19.39
N CYS A 58 12.19 1.16 -20.29
CA CYS A 58 11.54 -0.14 -20.23
C CYS A 58 11.91 -0.89 -18.95
N GLU A 59 13.19 -0.95 -18.61
CA GLU A 59 13.69 -1.63 -17.42
C GLU A 59 13.19 -0.95 -16.14
N SER A 60 13.25 0.38 -16.07
CA SER A 60 12.69 1.15 -14.95
C SER A 60 11.19 0.91 -14.79
N TYR A 61 10.45 0.83 -15.91
CA TYR A 61 9.03 0.52 -15.88
C TYR A 61 8.78 -0.89 -15.35
N ILE A 62 9.42 -1.91 -15.92
CA ILE A 62 9.30 -3.31 -15.46
C ILE A 62 9.61 -3.44 -13.97
N LYS A 63 10.62 -2.73 -13.47
CA LYS A 63 10.99 -2.71 -12.04
C LYS A 63 10.00 -1.93 -11.16
N SER A 64 9.27 -0.97 -11.72
CA SER A 64 8.24 -0.20 -11.01
C SER A 64 6.89 -0.94 -10.90
N VAL A 65 6.63 -1.87 -11.82
CA VAL A 65 5.43 -2.72 -11.81
C VAL A 65 5.44 -3.63 -10.57
N SER A 66 4.27 -3.84 -9.97
CA SER A 66 4.14 -4.67 -8.77
C SER A 66 4.67 -6.07 -9.04
N LYS A 67 5.31 -6.68 -8.03
CA LYS A 67 5.73 -8.10 -8.10
C LYS A 67 4.55 -9.07 -8.24
N GLU A 68 3.35 -8.57 -8.00
CA GLU A 68 2.07 -9.29 -8.12
C GLU A 68 1.53 -9.27 -9.57
N ASP A 69 1.96 -8.31 -10.41
CA ASP A 69 1.51 -8.24 -11.79
C ASP A 69 2.36 -9.15 -12.70
N ARG A 70 1.73 -9.73 -13.72
CA ARG A 70 2.40 -10.59 -14.71
C ARG A 70 2.69 -9.82 -16.00
N ILE A 71 3.93 -9.88 -16.48
CA ILE A 71 4.41 -9.20 -17.67
C ILE A 71 4.75 -10.22 -18.75
N ILE A 72 4.15 -10.05 -19.92
CA ILE A 72 4.58 -10.68 -21.16
C ILE A 72 5.54 -9.72 -21.84
N PHE A 73 6.82 -10.06 -21.89
CA PHE A 73 7.83 -9.19 -22.48
C PHE A 73 8.07 -9.55 -23.94
N ILE A 74 7.99 -8.57 -24.82
CA ILE A 74 8.26 -8.70 -26.26
C ILE A 74 9.42 -7.79 -26.62
N SER A 75 10.41 -8.33 -27.31
CA SER A 75 11.55 -7.55 -27.81
C SER A 75 12.05 -8.14 -29.13
N ASN A 76 12.77 -7.34 -29.92
CA ASN A 76 13.61 -7.90 -30.96
C ASN A 76 14.84 -8.61 -30.37
N ASP A 77 15.54 -9.36 -31.22
CA ASP A 77 16.71 -10.16 -30.85
C ASP A 77 17.86 -9.33 -30.26
N ARG A 78 18.19 -8.18 -30.87
CA ARG A 78 19.31 -7.32 -30.42
C ARG A 78 19.06 -6.75 -29.02
N LEU A 79 17.90 -6.17 -28.78
CA LEU A 79 17.53 -5.58 -27.50
C LEU A 79 17.28 -6.67 -26.46
N GLY A 80 16.73 -7.82 -26.88
CA GLY A 80 16.50 -8.97 -26.02
C GLY A 80 17.80 -9.49 -25.41
N GLN A 81 18.87 -9.62 -26.20
CA GLN A 81 20.17 -10.08 -25.71
C GLN A 81 20.73 -9.20 -24.58
N GLU A 82 20.41 -7.91 -24.60
CA GLU A 82 20.90 -6.93 -23.62
C GLU A 82 20.01 -6.85 -22.37
N VAL A 83 18.69 -6.96 -22.53
CA VAL A 83 17.72 -6.72 -21.46
C VAL A 83 17.35 -8.01 -20.72
N VAL A 84 17.18 -9.13 -21.44
CA VAL A 84 16.72 -10.40 -20.84
C VAL A 84 17.60 -10.88 -19.69
N PRO A 85 18.95 -10.85 -19.75
CA PRO A 85 19.81 -11.22 -18.63
C PRO A 85 19.56 -10.39 -17.35
N ARG A 86 19.06 -9.15 -17.49
CA ARG A 86 18.77 -8.25 -16.36
C ARG A 86 17.38 -8.45 -15.76
N ILE A 87 16.42 -8.95 -16.53
CA ILE A 87 15.01 -9.01 -16.12
C ILE A 87 14.45 -10.43 -15.96
N HIS A 88 15.06 -11.47 -16.53
CA HIS A 88 14.42 -12.80 -16.58
C HIS A 88 14.16 -13.43 -15.20
N LEU A 89 14.94 -13.06 -14.18
CA LEU A 89 14.74 -13.52 -12.80
C LEU A 89 13.67 -12.72 -12.06
N LEU A 90 13.20 -11.60 -12.61
CA LEU A 90 12.14 -10.81 -11.97
C LEU A 90 10.84 -11.62 -11.96
N ARG A 91 10.19 -11.65 -10.80
CA ARG A 91 8.93 -12.37 -10.57
C ARG A 91 7.82 -11.91 -11.52
N GLN A 92 7.75 -10.60 -11.75
CA GLN A 92 6.75 -10.03 -12.63
C GLN A 92 6.92 -10.47 -14.10
N ILE A 93 8.10 -10.94 -14.54
CA ILE A 93 8.25 -11.48 -15.91
C ILE A 93 7.67 -12.89 -15.96
N PHE A 94 6.54 -13.03 -16.66
CA PHE A 94 5.87 -14.31 -16.89
C PHE A 94 6.53 -15.09 -18.02
N THR A 95 6.64 -14.46 -19.19
CA THR A 95 7.22 -15.07 -20.39
C THR A 95 7.87 -14.00 -21.26
N ILE A 96 8.81 -14.42 -22.09
CA ILE A 96 9.57 -13.57 -22.99
C ILE A 96 9.44 -14.11 -24.42
N TYR A 97 9.04 -13.25 -25.34
CA TYR A 97 8.96 -13.53 -26.77
C TYR A 97 9.93 -12.64 -27.54
N ILE A 98 10.70 -13.25 -28.43
CA ILE A 98 11.58 -12.54 -29.35
C ILE A 98 10.88 -12.41 -30.70
N TYR A 99 10.32 -11.22 -30.95
CA TYR A 99 9.64 -10.87 -32.19
C TYR A 99 10.67 -10.47 -33.25
N ASN A 100 10.63 -11.11 -34.42
CA ASN A 100 11.53 -10.77 -35.52
C ASN A 100 10.80 -10.98 -36.86
N SER A 101 10.81 -9.96 -37.72
CA SER A 101 10.21 -10.04 -39.06
C SER A 101 11.05 -10.86 -40.04
N ASP A 102 12.34 -11.07 -39.79
CA ASP A 102 13.25 -11.81 -40.69
C ASP A 102 13.80 -13.09 -40.02
N LYS A 103 13.29 -14.26 -40.43
CA LYS A 103 13.57 -15.60 -39.84
C LYS A 103 15.05 -16.03 -39.90
N LYS A 104 15.94 -15.26 -40.54
CA LYS A 104 17.32 -15.68 -40.86
C LYS A 104 18.32 -15.61 -39.71
N ARG A 105 17.96 -15.06 -38.55
CA ARG A 105 18.81 -15.09 -37.34
C ARG A 105 17.98 -15.53 -36.13
N SER A 106 18.25 -16.74 -35.65
CA SER A 106 17.80 -17.23 -34.36
C SER A 106 19.05 -17.47 -33.52
N ASN A 107 19.21 -16.70 -32.43
CA ASN A 107 20.45 -16.70 -31.67
C ASN A 107 20.45 -17.72 -30.52
N ASP A 108 21.58 -18.37 -30.32
CA ASP A 108 21.80 -19.39 -29.28
C ASP A 108 21.67 -18.88 -27.84
N TRP A 109 21.74 -17.55 -27.60
CA TRP A 109 21.71 -16.97 -26.26
C TRP A 109 20.39 -17.22 -25.53
N ALA A 110 19.27 -17.21 -26.26
CA ALA A 110 17.92 -17.31 -25.69
C ALA A 110 17.66 -18.67 -25.03
N LYS A 111 18.34 -19.74 -25.48
CA LYS A 111 18.22 -21.10 -24.91
C LYS A 111 18.68 -21.19 -23.46
N ASN A 112 19.48 -20.23 -22.99
CA ASN A 112 20.00 -20.19 -21.63
C ASN A 112 18.98 -19.59 -20.62
N PHE A 113 17.81 -19.14 -21.08
CA PHE A 113 16.83 -18.45 -20.25
C PHE A 113 15.48 -19.16 -20.33
N GLU A 114 15.08 -19.82 -19.24
CA GLU A 114 13.87 -20.65 -19.17
C GLU A 114 12.56 -19.90 -19.51
N LYS A 115 12.50 -18.59 -19.24
CA LYS A 115 11.33 -17.76 -19.54
C LYS A 115 11.22 -17.33 -21.01
N VAL A 116 12.22 -17.62 -21.85
CA VAL A 116 12.16 -17.31 -23.29
C VAL A 116 11.51 -18.48 -24.03
N LYS A 117 10.25 -18.30 -24.47
CA LYS A 117 9.44 -19.37 -25.05
C LYS A 117 9.33 -19.35 -26.57
N GLY A 118 9.58 -18.21 -27.20
CA GLY A 118 9.48 -18.06 -28.65
C GLY A 118 10.57 -17.18 -29.25
N ILE A 119 11.19 -17.64 -30.33
CA ILE A 119 12.27 -16.93 -31.04
C ILE A 119 11.93 -16.82 -32.52
N GLY A 120 11.97 -15.60 -33.05
CA GLY A 120 11.80 -15.36 -34.49
C GLY A 120 10.35 -15.54 -34.97
N MET A 121 9.40 -15.16 -34.13
CA MET A 121 7.97 -15.37 -34.37
C MET A 121 7.38 -14.27 -35.26
N GLN A 122 6.53 -14.66 -36.21
CA GLN A 122 5.65 -13.72 -36.92
C GLN A 122 4.45 -13.32 -36.06
N LEU A 123 3.74 -12.25 -36.42
CA LEU A 123 2.61 -11.73 -35.61
C LEU A 123 1.53 -12.79 -35.33
N ASN A 124 1.13 -13.57 -36.32
CA ASN A 124 0.11 -14.60 -36.12
C ASN A 124 0.63 -15.73 -35.23
N GLU A 125 1.88 -16.17 -35.44
CA GLU A 125 2.54 -17.16 -34.58
C GLU A 125 2.66 -16.65 -33.13
N LEU A 126 3.00 -15.37 -32.94
CA LEU A 126 3.08 -14.70 -31.66
C LEU A 126 1.71 -14.62 -30.98
N VAL A 127 0.67 -14.19 -31.70
CA VAL A 127 -0.70 -14.11 -31.20
C VAL A 127 -1.20 -15.50 -30.83
N ASP A 128 -0.97 -16.50 -31.68
CA ASP A 128 -1.41 -17.88 -31.43
C ASP A 128 -0.62 -18.52 -30.30
N GLN A 129 0.66 -18.19 -30.12
CA GLN A 129 1.45 -18.66 -28.98
C GLN A 129 1.07 -17.95 -27.68
N ILE A 130 0.82 -16.64 -27.71
CA ILE A 130 0.30 -15.92 -26.54
C ILE A 130 -1.06 -16.50 -26.17
N ARG A 131 -1.95 -16.71 -27.14
CA ARG A 131 -3.24 -17.38 -26.92
C ARG A 131 -3.04 -18.80 -26.44
N SER A 132 -2.13 -19.58 -27.00
CA SER A 132 -1.85 -20.95 -26.59
C SER A 132 -1.31 -20.98 -25.17
N ASP A 133 -0.38 -20.10 -24.80
CA ASP A 133 0.12 -19.94 -23.43
C ASP A 133 -0.99 -19.46 -22.47
N GLN A 134 -1.96 -18.68 -22.98
CA GLN A 134 -3.18 -18.29 -22.25
C GLN A 134 -4.23 -19.43 -22.17
N THR A 135 -4.29 -20.33 -23.16
CA THR A 135 -5.37 -21.34 -23.39
C THR A 135 -4.93 -22.80 -23.23
N THR A 136 -3.64 -23.10 -22.97
CA THR A 136 -3.17 -24.39 -22.43
C THR A 136 -3.65 -24.61 -20.98
N ARG A 137 -4.72 -23.91 -20.62
CA ARG A 137 -5.78 -24.14 -19.63
C ARG A 137 -6.52 -25.46 -19.83
N THR A 138 -5.80 -26.58 -19.86
CA THR A 138 -6.34 -27.76 -19.19
C THR A 138 -5.75 -27.83 -17.80
N ARG A 139 -6.44 -27.14 -16.86
CA ARG A 139 -6.38 -27.29 -15.38
C ARG A 139 -5.33 -26.52 -14.55
N THR A 140 -4.99 -25.28 -14.89
CA THR A 140 -4.04 -24.54 -14.05
C THR A 140 -4.40 -23.07 -13.86
N LYS A 141 -5.27 -22.80 -12.88
CA LYS A 141 -5.30 -21.54 -12.10
C LYS A 141 -4.02 -21.44 -11.24
N VAL A 142 -2.86 -21.51 -11.85
CA VAL A 142 -1.59 -21.75 -11.14
C VAL A 142 -0.95 -20.49 -10.60
N ASP A 143 -1.33 -19.33 -11.11
CA ASP A 143 -0.63 -18.08 -10.84
C ASP A 143 -1.53 -16.97 -10.26
N GLU A 144 -2.69 -17.31 -9.66
CA GLU A 144 -3.37 -16.37 -8.77
C GLU A 144 -2.38 -15.99 -7.66
N VAL A 145 -1.99 -14.71 -7.59
CA VAL A 145 -1.09 -14.21 -6.53
C VAL A 145 -1.72 -14.51 -5.19
N PHE A 146 -0.97 -15.20 -4.33
CA PHE A 146 -1.39 -15.43 -2.96
C PHE A 146 -1.12 -14.16 -2.14
N SER A 147 -2.01 -13.17 -2.28
CA SER A 147 -1.88 -11.84 -1.65
C SER A 147 -2.21 -11.91 -0.16
N ILE A 148 -1.18 -12.14 0.65
CA ILE A 148 -1.28 -12.19 2.10
C ILE A 148 -0.68 -10.95 2.75
N ASN A 149 -1.42 -10.35 3.69
CA ASN A 149 -0.82 -9.46 4.70
C ASN A 149 -0.50 -10.27 5.96
N ILE A 150 0.70 -10.09 6.53
CA ILE A 150 1.15 -10.82 7.72
C ILE A 150 1.30 -9.85 8.90
N PHE A 151 0.78 -10.25 10.05
CA PHE A 151 0.93 -9.53 11.31
C PHE A 151 1.87 -10.29 12.25
N ASN A 152 3.01 -9.67 12.63
CA ASN A 152 4.07 -10.34 13.39
C ASN A 152 4.08 -9.96 14.89
N THR A 153 3.64 -10.89 15.73
CA THR A 153 3.62 -10.82 17.20
C THR A 153 4.99 -11.00 17.88
N LYS A 154 5.96 -11.65 17.23
CA LYS A 154 7.26 -12.03 17.84
C LYS A 154 8.28 -10.89 17.85
N ARG A 155 8.07 -9.81 17.09
CA ARG A 155 8.90 -8.60 17.18
C ARG A 155 8.45 -7.73 18.36
N HIS A 156 8.74 -8.17 19.58
CA HIS A 156 8.58 -7.32 20.77
C HIS A 156 9.39 -6.01 20.74
N GLN A 157 10.30 -5.85 19.77
CA GLN A 157 11.08 -4.63 19.52
C GLN A 157 10.41 -3.62 18.58
N GLU A 158 9.33 -4.00 17.89
CA GLU A 158 8.56 -3.09 17.02
C GLU A 158 7.21 -2.77 17.67
N LYS A 159 7.27 -2.24 18.90
CA LYS A 159 6.13 -1.56 19.54
C LYS A 159 5.97 -0.13 19.01
N SER A 160 6.16 0.05 17.70
CA SER A 160 6.00 1.36 17.09
C SER A 160 4.56 1.52 16.61
N THR A 161 3.94 2.64 16.97
CA THR A 161 2.71 3.12 16.33
C THR A 161 2.93 3.51 14.86
N THR A 162 4.18 3.56 14.38
CA THR A 162 4.56 4.12 13.07
C THR A 162 5.21 3.17 12.06
N GLY A 163 5.26 1.84 12.27
CA GLY A 163 5.96 0.98 11.28
C GLY A 163 5.65 -0.52 11.28
N LEU A 164 5.26 -1.00 10.10
CA LEU A 164 5.15 -2.39 9.60
C LEU A 164 4.03 -3.30 10.13
N ASN A 165 3.42 -3.06 11.29
CA ASN A 165 2.16 -3.72 11.67
C ASN A 165 0.90 -2.98 11.15
N GLY A 166 1.05 -1.72 10.72
CA GLY A 166 -0.05 -0.87 10.30
C GLY A 166 -0.74 -1.32 9.01
N GLN A 167 -0.03 -1.87 8.03
CA GLN A 167 -0.64 -2.24 6.73
C GLN A 167 -1.68 -3.34 6.88
N PHE A 168 -1.43 -4.33 7.75
CA PHE A 168 -2.41 -5.37 8.08
C PHE A 168 -3.68 -4.74 8.67
N VAL A 169 -3.55 -3.95 9.73
CA VAL A 169 -4.70 -3.34 10.42
C VAL A 169 -5.42 -2.32 9.54
N TYR A 170 -4.69 -1.50 8.78
CA TYR A 170 -5.26 -0.57 7.82
C TYR A 170 -6.02 -1.29 6.71
N SER A 171 -5.55 -2.44 6.23
CA SER A 171 -6.32 -3.23 5.25
C SER A 171 -7.64 -3.74 5.83
N GLN A 172 -7.65 -4.15 7.10
CA GLN A 172 -8.88 -4.54 7.80
C GLN A 172 -9.85 -3.37 7.95
N LEU A 173 -9.36 -2.23 8.42
CA LEU A 173 -10.14 -1.00 8.54
C LEU A 173 -10.69 -0.53 7.18
N LEU A 174 -9.94 -0.73 6.09
CA LEU A 174 -10.35 -0.37 4.73
C LEU A 174 -11.55 -1.19 4.30
N ILE A 175 -11.49 -2.50 4.53
CA ILE A 175 -12.59 -3.44 4.25
C ILE A 175 -13.82 -3.09 5.10
N ASP A 176 -13.63 -2.83 6.39
CA ASP A 176 -14.73 -2.45 7.28
C ASP A 176 -15.42 -1.16 6.82
N ARG A 177 -14.66 -0.18 6.33
CA ARG A 177 -15.23 1.06 5.79
C ARG A 177 -15.98 0.82 4.49
N LEU A 178 -15.43 0.04 3.57
CA LEU A 178 -16.13 -0.36 2.34
C LEU A 178 -17.48 -1.04 2.65
N LEU A 179 -17.52 -1.91 3.67
CA LEU A 179 -18.75 -2.59 4.09
C LEU A 179 -19.77 -1.64 4.75
N SER A 180 -19.29 -0.62 5.48
CA SER A 180 -20.15 0.39 6.12
C SER A 180 -20.77 1.39 5.14
N MET A 181 -20.14 1.60 3.98
CA MET A 181 -20.62 2.54 2.98
C MET A 181 -21.98 2.12 2.41
N LYS A 182 -22.91 3.07 2.36
CA LYS A 182 -24.16 2.89 1.62
C LYS A 182 -23.89 3.12 0.13
N PRO A 183 -24.17 2.14 -0.74
CA PRO A 183 -24.06 2.33 -2.15
C PRO A 183 -25.19 3.25 -2.64
N LYS A 184 -24.87 4.05 -3.64
CA LYS A 184 -25.82 4.89 -4.38
C LYS A 184 -26.51 4.03 -5.43
N ALA A 185 -27.70 4.45 -5.84
CA ALA A 185 -28.43 3.80 -6.93
C ALA A 185 -27.66 3.85 -8.26
N THR A 186 -26.75 4.81 -8.43
CA THR A 186 -25.93 4.99 -9.64
C THR A 186 -24.64 4.17 -9.65
N ASP A 187 -24.13 3.72 -8.50
CA ASP A 187 -22.83 3.03 -8.39
C ASP A 187 -22.72 1.84 -9.35
N ARG A 188 -23.80 1.05 -9.46
CA ARG A 188 -23.88 -0.07 -10.40
C ARG A 188 -23.67 0.38 -11.83
N ASN A 189 -24.39 1.43 -12.24
CA ASN A 189 -24.39 1.89 -13.62
C ASN A 189 -23.06 2.56 -13.97
N GLU A 190 -22.46 3.27 -13.00
CA GLU A 190 -21.12 3.84 -13.13
C GLU A 190 -20.05 2.76 -13.21
N PHE A 191 -20.15 1.70 -12.39
CA PHE A 191 -19.28 0.53 -12.50
C PHE A 191 -19.39 -0.13 -13.88
N ILE A 192 -20.61 -0.37 -14.37
CA ILE A 192 -20.84 -0.94 -15.70
C ILE A 192 -20.27 -0.02 -16.78
N SER A 193 -20.47 1.30 -16.67
CA SER A 193 -19.95 2.29 -17.61
C SER A 193 -18.41 2.32 -17.61
N LEU A 194 -17.80 2.28 -16.43
CA LEU A 194 -16.35 2.22 -16.27
C LEU A 194 -15.81 0.94 -16.92
N CYS A 195 -16.43 -0.21 -16.65
CA CYS A 195 -16.04 -1.48 -17.27
C CYS A 195 -16.21 -1.40 -18.80
N LYS A 196 -17.35 -0.93 -19.32
CA LYS A 196 -17.56 -0.75 -20.77
C LYS A 196 -16.52 0.17 -21.40
N THR A 197 -16.09 1.22 -20.69
CA THR A 197 -15.03 2.13 -21.15
C THR A 197 -13.66 1.47 -21.14
N TYR A 198 -13.34 0.75 -20.05
CA TYR A 198 -12.07 0.07 -19.87
C TYR A 198 -11.88 -1.07 -20.89
N TYR A 199 -12.95 -1.79 -21.18
CA TYR A 199 -12.98 -2.95 -22.08
C TYR A 199 -13.56 -2.64 -23.45
N LYS A 200 -13.61 -1.35 -23.86
CA LYS A 200 -14.27 -0.91 -25.11
C LYS A 200 -13.81 -1.65 -26.38
N ASP A 201 -12.55 -2.11 -26.38
CA ASP A 201 -11.91 -2.79 -27.52
C ASP A 201 -11.85 -4.33 -27.33
N ASN A 202 -12.45 -4.86 -26.26
CA ASN A 202 -12.46 -6.28 -25.93
C ASN A 202 -13.90 -6.84 -25.92
N SER A 203 -14.29 -7.44 -27.04
CA SER A 203 -15.66 -7.95 -27.26
C SER A 203 -16.07 -9.05 -26.28
N SER A 204 -15.12 -9.85 -25.79
CA SER A 204 -15.41 -10.95 -24.86
C SER A 204 -15.76 -10.42 -23.46
N GLU A 205 -14.96 -9.46 -22.96
CA GLU A 205 -15.23 -8.80 -21.67
C GLU A 205 -16.52 -7.97 -21.71
N LEU A 206 -16.80 -7.31 -22.85
CA LEU A 206 -18.07 -6.61 -23.05
C LEU A 206 -19.28 -7.56 -23.01
N SER A 207 -19.13 -8.81 -23.44
CA SER A 207 -20.17 -9.83 -23.30
C SER A 207 -20.42 -10.19 -21.83
N ILE A 208 -19.35 -10.35 -21.04
CA ILE A 208 -19.45 -10.62 -19.59
C ILE A 208 -20.13 -9.43 -18.88
N ILE A 209 -19.78 -8.20 -19.26
CA ILE A 209 -20.40 -6.98 -18.69
C ILE A 209 -21.88 -6.87 -19.08
N GLN A 210 -22.26 -7.29 -20.30
CA GLN A 210 -23.67 -7.35 -20.72
C GLN A 210 -24.45 -8.44 -19.97
N GLU A 211 -23.80 -9.55 -19.62
CA GLU A 211 -24.39 -10.59 -18.79
C GLU A 211 -24.55 -10.12 -17.34
N PHE A 212 -23.53 -9.46 -16.77
CA PHE A 212 -23.56 -8.79 -15.48
C PHE A 212 -24.65 -7.68 -15.40
N GLU A 213 -24.92 -7.02 -16.52
CA GLU A 213 -26.02 -6.07 -16.65
C GLU A 213 -27.40 -6.76 -16.56
N LYS A 214 -27.48 -8.07 -16.84
CA LYS A 214 -28.69 -8.89 -16.72
C LYS A 214 -28.80 -9.64 -15.39
N ASP A 215 -27.75 -10.34 -14.95
CA ASP A 215 -27.66 -11.10 -13.69
C ASP A 215 -26.17 -11.17 -13.24
N TYR A 216 -25.86 -10.82 -11.99
CA TYR A 216 -24.50 -10.46 -11.53
C TYR A 216 -23.54 -11.62 -11.26
N PHE A 217 -22.27 -11.55 -11.73
CA PHE A 217 -21.03 -11.99 -11.03
C PHE A 217 -19.70 -11.51 -11.70
N VAL A 218 -18.57 -11.49 -10.94
CA VAL A 218 -17.10 -11.40 -11.30
C VAL A 218 -16.45 -9.97 -11.34
N HIS A 219 -15.12 -9.69 -11.21
CA HIS A 219 -13.98 -9.89 -10.26
C HIS A 219 -12.96 -8.70 -10.47
N TYR A 220 -11.93 -8.52 -9.62
CA TYR A 220 -11.30 -7.21 -9.26
C TYR A 220 -9.80 -6.97 -9.60
N GLY A 221 -9.40 -5.68 -9.70
CA GLY A 221 -7.99 -5.26 -9.71
C GLY A 221 -7.61 -3.75 -9.57
N ASP A 222 -8.51 -2.80 -9.29
CA ASP A 222 -8.15 -1.37 -9.10
C ASP A 222 -8.93 -0.74 -7.92
N ILE A 223 -8.43 0.32 -7.30
CA ILE A 223 -9.12 1.04 -6.20
C ILE A 223 -10.36 1.78 -6.69
N ASP A 224 -10.32 2.31 -7.91
CA ASP A 224 -11.50 2.87 -8.57
C ASP A 224 -12.58 1.79 -8.73
N LEU A 225 -12.17 0.55 -9.07
CA LEU A 225 -13.06 -0.61 -9.03
C LEU A 225 -13.50 -0.92 -7.59
N LEU A 226 -12.60 -1.04 -6.60
CA LEU A 226 -12.94 -1.43 -5.22
C LEU A 226 -13.96 -0.49 -4.58
N PHE A 227 -13.82 0.81 -4.81
CA PHE A 227 -14.81 1.78 -4.38
C PHE A 227 -16.12 1.60 -5.14
N LEU A 228 -16.12 1.54 -6.48
CA LEU A 228 -17.35 1.40 -7.26
C LEU A 228 -18.07 0.06 -7.01
N PHE A 229 -17.35 -1.02 -6.73
CA PHE A 229 -17.88 -2.37 -6.50
C PHE A 229 -18.01 -2.68 -5.00
N ARG A 230 -17.91 -1.66 -4.14
CA ARG A 230 -18.29 -1.73 -2.72
C ARG A 230 -19.71 -2.28 -2.52
N PHE A 231 -20.64 -1.95 -3.43
CA PHE A 231 -22.01 -2.46 -3.37
C PHE A 231 -22.03 -3.99 -3.46
N PHE A 232 -21.20 -4.56 -4.34
CA PHE A 232 -21.11 -6.01 -4.55
C PHE A 232 -20.37 -6.71 -3.42
N ILE A 233 -19.27 -6.14 -2.92
CA ILE A 233 -18.58 -6.68 -1.73
C ILE A 233 -19.56 -6.77 -0.56
N ARG A 234 -20.35 -5.71 -0.35
CA ARG A 234 -21.36 -5.66 0.71
C ARG A 234 -22.51 -6.63 0.47
N ASP A 235 -22.90 -6.84 -0.78
CA ASP A 235 -23.96 -7.79 -1.13
C ASP A 235 -23.50 -9.24 -0.87
N ILE A 236 -22.32 -9.62 -1.35
CA ILE A 236 -21.72 -10.92 -1.01
C ILE A 236 -21.60 -11.07 0.50
N HIS A 237 -21.12 -10.04 1.20
CA HIS A 237 -21.02 -10.08 2.66
C HIS A 237 -22.37 -10.42 3.32
N LYS A 238 -23.46 -9.78 2.89
CA LYS A 238 -24.81 -10.06 3.40
C LYS A 238 -25.27 -11.48 3.07
N GLN A 239 -25.10 -11.91 1.82
CA GLN A 239 -25.46 -13.26 1.41
C GLN A 239 -24.68 -14.33 2.20
N LEU A 240 -23.37 -14.11 2.42
CA LEU A 240 -22.56 -15.00 3.25
C LEU A 240 -23.00 -14.99 4.72
N GLN A 241 -23.46 -13.85 5.25
CA GLN A 241 -24.05 -13.81 6.60
C GLN A 241 -25.38 -14.57 6.68
N GLU A 242 -26.23 -14.49 5.66
CA GLU A 242 -27.50 -15.20 5.59
C GLU A 242 -27.28 -16.72 5.46
N LEU A 243 -26.29 -17.13 4.66
CA LEU A 243 -25.91 -18.52 4.41
C LEU A 243 -24.85 -19.07 5.37
N LYS A 244 -24.61 -18.37 6.49
CA LYS A 244 -23.51 -18.70 7.41
C LYS A 244 -23.57 -20.16 7.88
N CYS A 245 -22.40 -20.76 7.99
CA CYS A 245 -22.28 -22.12 8.50
C CYS A 245 -22.60 -22.17 10.01
N SER A 246 -23.28 -23.22 10.46
CA SER A 246 -23.61 -23.44 11.88
C SER A 246 -22.64 -24.38 12.60
N THR A 247 -21.76 -25.05 11.85
CA THR A 247 -20.83 -26.07 12.35
C THR A 247 -19.42 -25.75 11.86
N SER A 248 -18.41 -26.11 12.66
CA SER A 248 -17.02 -25.99 12.27
C SER A 248 -16.70 -26.90 11.09
N LEU A 249 -15.86 -26.41 10.18
CA LEU A 249 -15.50 -27.10 8.94
C LEU A 249 -13.99 -27.08 8.76
N ARG A 250 -13.45 -28.13 8.14
CA ARG A 250 -12.11 -28.08 7.55
C ARG A 250 -12.26 -28.01 6.04
N VAL A 251 -11.61 -27.02 5.44
CA VAL A 251 -11.62 -26.79 3.99
C VAL A 251 -10.21 -26.83 3.42
N TYR A 252 -10.13 -27.06 2.11
CA TYR A 252 -8.89 -27.35 1.41
C TYR A 252 -8.76 -26.48 0.17
N ARG A 253 -7.53 -26.03 -0.09
CA ARG A 253 -7.17 -25.33 -1.34
C ARG A 253 -5.77 -25.73 -1.78
N GLY A 254 -5.66 -26.32 -2.95
CA GLY A 254 -4.38 -26.56 -3.61
C GLY A 254 -4.01 -25.36 -4.48
N GLN A 255 -2.79 -24.85 -4.34
CA GLN A 255 -2.26 -23.72 -5.11
C GLN A 255 -0.74 -23.84 -5.30
N LEU A 256 -0.23 -23.39 -6.46
CA LEU A 256 1.22 -23.20 -6.63
C LEU A 256 1.60 -21.84 -6.05
N VAL A 257 2.70 -21.82 -5.29
CA VAL A 257 3.17 -20.62 -4.56
C VAL A 257 4.66 -20.46 -4.81
N SER A 258 5.14 -19.23 -4.95
CA SER A 258 6.56 -18.99 -5.20
C SER A 258 7.43 -19.41 -4.01
N ASN A 259 8.69 -19.75 -4.29
CA ASN A 259 9.67 -20.04 -3.24
C ASN A 259 9.78 -18.90 -2.21
N ASP A 260 9.73 -17.64 -2.64
CA ASP A 260 9.81 -16.46 -1.76
C ASP A 260 8.60 -16.34 -0.82
N GLU A 261 7.39 -16.53 -1.34
CA GLU A 261 6.16 -16.53 -0.53
C GLU A 261 6.16 -17.68 0.47
N LEU A 262 6.64 -18.86 0.06
CA LEU A 262 6.78 -20.00 0.95
C LEU A 262 7.79 -19.73 2.07
N GLN A 263 8.92 -19.08 1.79
CA GLN A 263 9.85 -18.66 2.85
C GLN A 263 9.20 -17.64 3.78
N THR A 264 8.40 -16.74 3.24
CA THR A 264 7.64 -15.75 4.01
C THR A 264 6.61 -16.43 4.94
N LEU A 265 5.88 -17.42 4.44
CA LEU A 265 4.96 -18.26 5.24
C LEU A 265 5.71 -18.99 6.37
N LYS A 266 6.85 -19.60 6.05
CA LYS A 266 7.70 -20.29 7.04
C LYS A 266 8.21 -19.36 8.13
N ALA A 267 8.68 -18.17 7.76
CA ALA A 267 9.12 -17.15 8.70
C ALA A 267 7.99 -16.63 9.60
N SER A 268 6.74 -16.81 9.16
CA SER A 268 5.53 -16.30 9.81
C SER A 268 4.77 -17.37 10.59
N LEU A 269 5.41 -18.50 10.92
CA LEU A 269 4.77 -19.55 11.70
C LEU A 269 4.33 -19.05 13.10
N GLY A 270 3.05 -19.30 13.42
CA GLY A 270 2.38 -18.83 14.63
C GLY A 270 1.82 -17.41 14.53
N GLN A 271 1.98 -16.73 13.39
CA GLN A 271 1.52 -15.37 13.15
C GLN A 271 0.13 -15.32 12.50
N PHE A 272 -0.47 -14.13 12.51
CA PHE A 272 -1.74 -13.90 11.81
C PHE A 272 -1.48 -13.47 10.38
N ILE A 273 -2.36 -13.91 9.50
CA ILE A 273 -2.38 -13.58 8.10
C ILE A 273 -3.79 -13.14 7.69
N SER A 274 -3.91 -12.21 6.75
CA SER A 274 -5.20 -11.85 6.17
C SER A 274 -5.14 -11.92 4.66
N MET A 275 -6.24 -12.35 4.06
CA MET A 275 -6.39 -12.43 2.61
C MET A 275 -7.11 -11.18 2.12
N ASN A 276 -6.53 -10.47 1.15
CA ASN A 276 -7.13 -9.26 0.58
C ASN A 276 -8.12 -9.57 -0.57
N SER A 277 -8.41 -10.86 -0.79
CA SER A 277 -9.31 -11.38 -1.82
C SER A 277 -10.29 -12.37 -1.21
N PHE A 278 -11.42 -12.60 -1.88
CA PHE A 278 -12.31 -13.70 -1.54
C PHE A 278 -11.57 -15.03 -1.71
N LEU A 279 -11.69 -15.92 -0.73
CA LEU A 279 -11.01 -17.20 -0.76
C LEU A 279 -12.02 -18.32 -1.05
N SER A 280 -11.94 -18.86 -2.26
CA SER A 280 -12.68 -20.06 -2.67
C SER A 280 -11.91 -21.31 -2.25
N THR A 281 -12.60 -22.24 -1.59
CA THR A 281 -12.06 -23.48 -1.02
C THR A 281 -13.03 -24.64 -1.25
N SER A 282 -12.58 -25.87 -1.05
CA SER A 282 -13.42 -27.07 -1.18
C SER A 282 -13.44 -27.87 0.13
N LEU A 283 -14.56 -28.55 0.40
CA LEU A 283 -14.62 -29.57 1.45
C LEU A 283 -13.92 -30.89 1.04
N ASP A 284 -13.63 -31.08 -0.25
CA ASP A 284 -12.98 -32.27 -0.78
C ASP A 284 -11.46 -32.11 -0.88
N HIS A 285 -10.74 -32.81 0.00
CA HIS A 285 -9.28 -32.86 0.04
C HIS A 285 -8.65 -33.43 -1.24
N GLN A 286 -9.25 -34.47 -1.84
CA GLN A 286 -8.72 -35.11 -3.05
C GLN A 286 -8.89 -34.18 -4.25
N LEU A 287 -10.02 -33.49 -4.32
CA LEU A 287 -10.23 -32.47 -5.33
C LEU A 287 -9.19 -31.34 -5.21
N ALA A 288 -8.92 -30.85 -4.00
CA ALA A 288 -7.89 -29.83 -3.75
C ALA A 288 -6.49 -30.28 -4.19
N LEU A 289 -6.10 -31.52 -3.90
CA LEU A 289 -4.84 -32.11 -4.37
C LEU A 289 -4.80 -32.27 -5.89
N SER A 290 -5.91 -32.61 -6.53
CA SER A 290 -5.96 -32.79 -7.98
C SER A 290 -5.56 -31.51 -8.74
N PHE A 291 -5.91 -30.33 -8.20
CA PHE A 291 -5.51 -29.03 -8.75
C PHE A 291 -3.99 -28.79 -8.68
N LEU A 292 -3.29 -29.41 -7.71
CA LEU A 292 -1.84 -29.37 -7.70
C LEU A 292 -1.32 -30.23 -8.85
N THR A 293 -1.68 -31.52 -8.87
CA THR A 293 -1.09 -32.50 -9.79
C THR A 293 -1.26 -32.19 -11.29
N SER A 294 -2.27 -31.40 -11.67
CA SER A 294 -2.48 -30.98 -13.05
C SER A 294 -1.47 -29.94 -13.57
N SER A 295 -0.62 -29.41 -12.69
CA SER A 295 0.27 -28.28 -12.99
C SER A 295 1.72 -28.69 -13.20
N PRO A 296 2.40 -28.29 -14.30
CA PRO A 296 3.85 -28.38 -14.37
C PRO A 296 4.47 -27.40 -13.36
N VAL A 297 5.43 -27.89 -12.56
CA VAL A 297 6.16 -27.05 -11.59
C VAL A 297 7.41 -26.52 -12.29
N THR A 298 7.50 -25.20 -12.42
CA THR A 298 8.75 -24.49 -12.80
C THR A 298 9.68 -24.41 -11.58
N GLY A 299 10.98 -24.17 -11.78
CA GLY A 299 11.96 -24.18 -10.67
C GLY A 299 11.71 -23.16 -9.55
N ASP A 300 10.90 -22.14 -9.81
CA ASP A 300 10.54 -21.04 -8.91
C ASP A 300 9.23 -21.25 -8.12
N LEU A 301 8.48 -22.31 -8.40
CA LEU A 301 7.17 -22.59 -7.79
C LEU A 301 7.18 -23.86 -6.92
N GLN A 302 6.31 -23.88 -5.91
CA GLN A 302 6.12 -24.98 -4.97
C GLN A 302 4.65 -25.36 -4.86
N ARG A 303 4.38 -26.66 -4.73
CA ARG A 303 3.03 -27.18 -4.51
C ARG A 303 2.63 -26.95 -3.06
N ILE A 304 1.59 -26.16 -2.84
CA ILE A 304 1.05 -25.92 -1.49
C ILE A 304 -0.39 -26.41 -1.39
N LEU A 305 -0.66 -27.21 -0.37
CA LEU A 305 -2.01 -27.52 0.08
C LEU A 305 -2.31 -26.74 1.36
N PHE A 306 -3.29 -25.84 1.30
CA PHE A 306 -3.83 -25.18 2.48
C PHE A 306 -4.92 -26.05 3.10
N GLU A 307 -4.76 -26.35 4.38
CA GLU A 307 -5.80 -26.91 5.23
C GLU A 307 -6.28 -25.83 6.20
N ILE A 308 -7.56 -25.48 6.14
CA ILE A 308 -8.08 -24.32 6.86
C ILE A 308 -9.21 -24.77 7.78
N ASP A 309 -9.01 -24.58 9.08
CA ASP A 309 -10.03 -24.77 10.09
C ASP A 309 -10.90 -23.53 10.21
N LEU A 310 -12.20 -23.69 9.99
CA LEU A 310 -13.20 -22.63 10.06
C LEU A 310 -14.12 -22.89 11.26
N ASP A 311 -14.11 -22.00 12.24
CA ASP A 311 -15.02 -22.02 13.38
C ASP A 311 -16.02 -20.85 13.29
N PRO A 312 -17.30 -21.11 12.97
CA PRO A 312 -18.29 -20.05 12.86
C PRO A 312 -18.74 -19.48 14.22
N THR A 313 -18.34 -20.08 15.35
CA THR A 313 -18.74 -19.65 16.69
C THR A 313 -17.91 -18.48 17.22
N LEU A 314 -16.78 -18.18 16.56
CA LEU A 314 -15.90 -17.07 16.92
C LEU A 314 -16.61 -15.72 16.70
N ALA A 315 -16.63 -14.87 17.73
CA ALA A 315 -17.25 -13.56 17.66
C ALA A 315 -16.33 -12.56 16.95
N GLY A 316 -16.82 -11.82 15.94
CA GLY A 316 -16.04 -10.79 15.24
C GLY A 316 -15.22 -11.31 14.06
N ILE A 317 -15.59 -12.46 13.48
CA ILE A 317 -15.04 -12.96 12.22
C ILE A 317 -15.78 -12.35 11.01
N LYS A 318 -15.11 -12.25 9.87
CA LYS A 318 -15.80 -12.07 8.59
C LYS A 318 -16.56 -13.36 8.21
N PRO A 319 -17.71 -13.28 7.52
CA PRO A 319 -18.54 -14.45 7.27
C PRO A 319 -17.94 -15.40 6.22
N PHE A 320 -18.33 -16.66 6.29
CA PHE A 320 -18.07 -17.67 5.27
C PHE A 320 -19.28 -18.59 5.13
N ALA A 321 -19.49 -19.13 3.93
CA ALA A 321 -20.65 -19.98 3.66
C ALA A 321 -20.33 -21.07 2.64
N LYS A 322 -21.07 -22.18 2.75
CA LYS A 322 -21.17 -23.17 1.67
C LYS A 322 -22.02 -22.57 0.57
N ILE A 323 -21.45 -22.42 -0.63
CA ILE A 323 -22.15 -21.82 -1.78
C ILE A 323 -22.53 -22.86 -2.83
N ILE A 324 -22.66 -24.13 -2.42
CA ILE A 324 -22.89 -25.28 -3.32
C ILE A 324 -24.09 -25.08 -4.25
N SER A 325 -25.21 -24.54 -3.73
CA SER A 325 -26.43 -24.29 -4.50
C SER A 325 -26.33 -23.14 -5.50
N ASN A 326 -25.34 -22.26 -5.32
CA ASN A 326 -25.17 -21.01 -6.06
C ASN A 326 -23.86 -20.99 -6.87
N SER A 327 -23.01 -22.00 -6.70
CA SER A 327 -21.76 -22.16 -7.42
C SER A 327 -22.01 -22.74 -8.79
N PHE A 328 -21.35 -22.17 -9.79
CA PHE A 328 -21.23 -22.77 -11.12
C PHE A 328 -20.63 -24.19 -11.06
N PHE A 329 -19.83 -24.47 -10.02
CA PHE A 329 -19.21 -25.77 -9.75
C PHE A 329 -19.83 -26.45 -8.54
N ALA A 330 -21.15 -26.69 -8.58
CA ALA A 330 -21.89 -27.32 -7.48
C ALA A 330 -21.33 -28.69 -7.04
N ASP A 331 -20.66 -29.40 -7.94
CA ASP A 331 -19.99 -30.68 -7.67
C ASP A 331 -18.73 -30.56 -6.80
N LYS A 332 -18.14 -29.35 -6.70
CA LYS A 332 -16.87 -29.10 -6.00
C LYS A 332 -17.00 -28.81 -4.51
N GLN A 333 -18.21 -28.89 -3.96
CA GLN A 333 -18.50 -28.64 -2.53
C GLN A 333 -17.88 -27.32 -2.02
N GLU A 334 -18.09 -26.26 -2.78
CA GLU A 334 -17.38 -24.99 -2.59
C GLU A 334 -17.80 -24.27 -1.30
N VAL A 335 -16.78 -23.76 -0.59
CA VAL A 335 -16.92 -22.85 0.55
C VAL A 335 -16.22 -21.56 0.18
N LEU A 336 -16.99 -20.46 0.24
CA LEU A 336 -16.49 -19.12 -0.01
C LEU A 336 -16.27 -18.40 1.31
N ILE A 337 -15.06 -17.87 1.48
CA ILE A 337 -14.65 -17.09 2.66
C ILE A 337 -14.50 -15.63 2.26
N MET A 338 -15.09 -14.74 3.06
CA MET A 338 -15.08 -13.29 2.83
C MET A 338 -13.65 -12.73 2.79
N LEU A 339 -13.39 -11.78 1.89
CA LEU A 339 -12.15 -11.00 1.91
C LEU A 339 -11.95 -10.29 3.26
N GLY A 340 -10.70 -10.10 3.66
CA GLY A 340 -10.35 -9.57 4.97
C GLY A 340 -10.40 -10.60 6.09
N SER A 341 -10.82 -11.84 5.86
CA SER A 341 -10.75 -12.88 6.89
C SER A 341 -9.32 -13.07 7.40
N ILE A 342 -9.18 -13.19 8.71
CA ILE A 342 -7.90 -13.37 9.41
C ILE A 342 -7.71 -14.84 9.75
N PHE A 343 -6.51 -15.36 9.55
CA PHE A 343 -6.14 -16.73 9.90
C PHE A 343 -4.84 -16.73 10.70
N GLN A 344 -4.69 -17.68 11.62
CA GLN A 344 -3.41 -17.96 12.25
C GLN A 344 -2.71 -19.10 11.50
N LEU A 345 -1.42 -18.92 11.19
CA LEU A 345 -0.58 -19.99 10.67
C LEU A 345 -0.23 -20.96 11.80
N VAL A 346 -0.77 -22.17 11.75
CA VAL A 346 -0.65 -23.18 12.81
C VAL A 346 0.59 -24.04 12.59
N LYS A 347 0.73 -24.61 11.40
CA LYS A 347 1.77 -25.60 11.08
C LYS A 347 2.12 -25.57 9.61
N ILE A 348 3.38 -25.87 9.29
CA ILE A 348 3.84 -26.09 7.92
C ILE A 348 4.63 -27.39 7.87
N ASP A 349 4.15 -28.35 7.08
CA ASP A 349 4.73 -29.69 6.91
C ASP A 349 5.02 -29.99 5.43
N TYR A 350 5.75 -31.08 5.17
CA TYR A 350 5.99 -31.60 3.83
C TYR A 350 5.56 -33.06 3.74
N GLN A 351 4.78 -33.39 2.71
CA GLN A 351 4.36 -34.75 2.38
C GLN A 351 4.39 -34.91 0.85
N ASP A 352 5.08 -35.93 0.34
CA ASP A 352 5.08 -36.30 -1.08
C ASP A 352 5.30 -35.13 -2.06
N GLN A 353 6.30 -34.28 -1.79
CA GLN A 353 6.63 -33.07 -2.58
C GLN A 353 5.55 -31.96 -2.57
N VAL A 354 4.56 -32.06 -1.68
CA VAL A 354 3.57 -31.03 -1.39
C VAL A 354 3.84 -30.45 -0.01
N CYS A 355 3.92 -29.13 0.05
CA CYS A 355 3.98 -28.39 1.31
C CYS A 355 2.55 -28.24 1.86
N ILE A 356 2.28 -28.73 3.06
CA ILE A 356 0.98 -28.60 3.70
C ILE A 356 1.05 -27.42 4.67
N VAL A 357 0.19 -26.43 4.48
CA VAL A 357 0.09 -25.25 5.34
C VAL A 357 -1.25 -25.30 6.07
N GLN A 358 -1.18 -25.51 7.39
CA GLN A 358 -2.35 -25.56 8.26
C GLN A 358 -2.63 -24.18 8.85
N MET A 359 -3.87 -23.75 8.75
CA MET A 359 -4.32 -22.43 9.19
C MET A 359 -5.64 -22.55 9.94
N ALA A 360 -5.89 -21.65 10.89
CA ALA A 360 -7.14 -21.59 11.62
C ALA A 360 -7.75 -20.19 11.52
N LEU A 361 -9.04 -20.10 11.20
CA LEU A 361 -9.78 -18.84 11.19
C LEU A 361 -9.69 -18.18 12.57
N CYS A 362 -9.41 -16.89 12.57
CA CYS A 362 -9.26 -16.07 13.76
C CYS A 362 -10.22 -14.89 13.71
N SER A 363 -10.47 -14.34 14.89
CA SER A 363 -11.32 -13.16 15.05
C SER A 363 -10.48 -11.89 15.13
N ASP A 364 -11.05 -10.78 14.64
CA ASP A 364 -10.55 -9.42 14.84
C ASP A 364 -10.45 -9.07 16.35
N ASN A 365 -11.17 -9.80 17.21
CA ASN A 365 -11.15 -9.68 18.68
C ASN A 365 -10.06 -10.53 19.37
N ASP A 366 -9.14 -11.17 18.64
CA ASP A 366 -8.04 -11.89 19.27
C ASP A 366 -7.27 -10.97 20.24
N ASN A 367 -6.94 -11.47 21.43
CA ASN A 367 -6.30 -10.69 22.50
C ASN A 367 -5.00 -10.00 22.07
N SER A 368 -4.32 -10.55 21.06
CA SER A 368 -3.08 -10.00 20.51
C SER A 368 -3.30 -8.93 19.43
N LEU A 369 -4.44 -8.95 18.72
CA LEU A 369 -4.79 -8.02 17.64
C LEU A 369 -5.65 -6.85 18.14
N LYS A 370 -6.61 -7.15 19.02
CA LYS A 370 -7.65 -6.23 19.49
C LYS A 370 -7.09 -4.91 20.04
N PRO A 371 -6.05 -4.87 20.90
CA PRO A 371 -5.55 -3.60 21.42
C PRO A 371 -5.00 -2.67 20.35
N ILE A 372 -4.32 -3.23 19.33
CA ILE A 372 -3.73 -2.45 18.24
C ILE A 372 -4.81 -2.01 17.27
N TYR A 373 -5.75 -2.89 16.94
CA TYR A 373 -6.90 -2.56 16.10
C TYR A 373 -7.75 -1.45 16.73
N ASP A 374 -8.11 -1.59 18.02
CA ASP A 374 -8.91 -0.59 18.74
C ASP A 374 -8.15 0.75 18.86
N TYR A 375 -6.84 0.72 19.09
CA TYR A 375 -6.00 1.93 19.11
C TYR A 375 -5.98 2.62 17.73
N MET A 376 -5.70 1.88 16.65
CA MET A 376 -5.61 2.46 15.30
C MET A 376 -6.98 2.95 14.81
N LYS A 377 -8.05 2.22 15.15
CA LYS A 377 -9.42 2.62 14.89
C LYS A 377 -9.77 3.92 15.63
N LYS A 378 -9.38 4.04 16.90
CA LYS A 378 -9.58 5.25 17.68
C LYS A 378 -8.76 6.43 17.15
N GLU A 379 -7.47 6.24 16.86
CA GLU A 379 -6.63 7.30 16.28
C GLU A 379 -7.22 7.84 14.98
N TYR A 380 -7.89 6.97 14.23
CA TYR A 380 -8.62 7.32 13.02
C TYR A 380 -9.96 8.03 13.31
N ASP A 381 -10.79 7.50 14.22
CA ASP A 381 -12.10 8.05 14.56
C ASP A 381 -11.98 9.42 15.27
N ASP A 382 -10.87 9.69 15.98
CA ASP A 382 -10.61 10.95 16.69
C ASP A 382 -10.41 12.17 15.75
N TYR A 383 -10.09 11.96 14.46
CA TYR A 383 -10.03 13.04 13.46
C TYR A 383 -11.39 13.42 12.87
N ASP A 384 -12.42 12.60 13.11
CA ASP A 384 -13.72 12.67 12.41
C ASP A 384 -14.85 13.26 13.26
N GLY A 385 -14.53 13.94 14.36
CA GLY A 385 -15.54 14.73 15.10
C GLY A 385 -16.71 13.93 15.70
N GLY A 386 -16.56 12.62 15.91
CA GLY A 386 -17.50 11.78 16.64
C GLY A 386 -18.62 11.16 15.79
N ASP A 387 -18.70 9.82 15.86
CA ASP A 387 -19.79 8.86 15.62
C ASP A 387 -20.70 8.96 14.37
N ASN A 388 -20.60 10.01 13.55
CA ASN A 388 -21.48 10.25 12.40
C ASN A 388 -20.75 10.47 11.07
N GLY A 389 -19.42 10.36 11.02
CA GLY A 389 -18.62 10.58 9.82
C GLY A 389 -19.11 9.72 8.64
N SER A 390 -19.52 10.39 7.57
CA SER A 390 -19.93 9.74 6.33
C SER A 390 -18.79 8.81 5.91
N SER A 391 -19.08 7.49 5.92
CA SER A 391 -18.11 6.42 5.63
C SER A 391 -17.25 6.65 4.38
N VAL A 392 -17.73 7.50 3.46
CA VAL A 392 -17.13 7.93 2.21
C VAL A 392 -15.85 8.76 2.47
N PHE A 393 -15.93 9.92 3.11
CA PHE A 393 -14.76 10.79 3.35
C PHE A 393 -13.60 10.07 4.06
N SER A 394 -13.96 9.24 5.04
CA SER A 394 -13.05 8.52 5.92
C SER A 394 -12.15 7.52 5.15
N PHE A 395 -12.61 6.95 4.03
CA PHE A 395 -11.83 6.04 3.18
C PHE A 395 -10.60 6.70 2.57
N GLY A 396 -10.72 7.96 2.14
CA GLY A 396 -9.57 8.72 1.62
C GLY A 396 -8.51 9.00 2.68
N ILE A 397 -8.91 9.19 3.95
CA ILE A 397 -7.98 9.35 5.07
C ILE A 397 -7.17 8.07 5.26
N LEU A 398 -7.83 6.92 5.17
CA LEU A 398 -7.17 5.64 5.35
C LEU A 398 -6.15 5.38 4.25
N LEU A 399 -6.50 5.65 2.99
CA LEU A 399 -5.56 5.58 1.86
C LEU A 399 -4.35 6.50 2.07
N PHE A 400 -4.59 7.72 2.56
CA PHE A 400 -3.53 8.66 2.90
C PHE A 400 -2.60 8.13 4.01
N LYS A 401 -3.16 7.57 5.09
CA LYS A 401 -2.40 6.97 6.21
C LYS A 401 -1.61 5.74 5.80
N MET A 402 -2.09 4.98 4.82
CA MET A 402 -1.36 3.89 4.18
C MET A 402 -0.21 4.39 3.28
N GLY A 403 -0.05 5.69 3.09
CA GLY A 403 0.92 6.28 2.16
C GLY A 403 0.51 6.15 0.69
N ALA A 404 -0.70 5.69 0.41
CA ALA A 404 -1.23 5.52 -0.94
C ALA A 404 -1.76 6.85 -1.49
N TYR A 405 -0.90 7.87 -1.54
CA TYR A 405 -1.26 9.25 -1.83
C TYR A 405 -1.94 9.44 -3.19
N ASP A 406 -1.47 8.77 -4.24
CA ASP A 406 -2.07 8.87 -5.57
C ASP A 406 -3.50 8.29 -5.60
N LYS A 407 -3.71 7.20 -4.86
CA LYS A 407 -5.03 6.56 -4.72
C LYS A 407 -5.97 7.44 -3.92
N ALA A 408 -5.50 8.04 -2.83
CA ALA A 408 -6.26 9.01 -2.04
C ALA A 408 -6.61 10.27 -2.86
N GLU A 409 -5.69 10.76 -3.69
CA GLU A 409 -5.91 11.93 -4.55
C GLU A 409 -7.00 11.66 -5.59
N LYS A 410 -6.91 10.52 -6.30
CA LYS A 410 -7.95 10.09 -7.25
C LYS A 410 -9.31 10.00 -6.56
N TYR A 411 -9.34 9.36 -5.40
CA TYR A 411 -10.55 9.18 -4.60
C TYR A 411 -11.21 10.51 -4.25
N TYR A 412 -10.45 11.46 -3.69
CA TYR A 412 -10.99 12.77 -3.33
C TYR A 412 -11.39 13.60 -4.54
N ASN A 413 -10.68 13.50 -5.68
CA ASN A 413 -11.10 14.18 -6.90
C ASN A 413 -12.47 13.67 -7.39
N HIS A 414 -12.68 12.35 -7.37
CA HIS A 414 -13.98 11.78 -7.72
C HIS A 414 -15.06 12.22 -6.73
N LEU A 415 -14.81 12.12 -5.43
CA LEU A 415 -15.74 12.57 -4.39
C LEU A 415 -16.13 14.04 -4.57
N LEU A 416 -15.17 14.93 -4.83
CA LEU A 416 -15.40 16.35 -5.08
C LEU A 416 -16.27 16.65 -6.31
N THR A 417 -16.35 15.73 -7.30
CA THR A 417 -17.27 15.88 -8.44
C THR A 417 -18.71 15.50 -8.10
N GLU A 418 -18.91 14.72 -7.05
CA GLU A 418 -20.22 14.21 -6.65
C GLU A 418 -20.87 15.01 -5.52
N LEU A 419 -20.05 15.61 -4.65
CA LEU A 419 -20.55 16.37 -3.50
C LEU A 419 -21.28 17.65 -3.97
N PRO A 420 -22.52 17.89 -3.52
CA PRO A 420 -23.21 19.14 -3.81
C PRO A 420 -22.47 20.35 -3.21
N PRO A 421 -22.68 21.57 -3.73
CA PRO A 421 -21.95 22.76 -3.28
C PRO A 421 -22.05 23.08 -1.78
N ASP A 422 -23.11 22.62 -1.11
CA ASP A 422 -23.37 22.86 0.32
C ASP A 422 -23.06 21.64 1.20
N ASP A 423 -22.35 20.63 0.67
CA ASP A 423 -22.02 19.41 1.42
C ASP A 423 -21.00 19.66 2.54
N GLU A 424 -21.23 19.07 3.71
CA GLU A 424 -20.37 19.22 4.89
C GLU A 424 -18.97 18.62 4.69
N ASP A 425 -18.84 17.62 3.80
CA ASP A 425 -17.60 16.91 3.50
C ASP A 425 -16.69 17.68 2.52
N LEU A 426 -17.16 18.75 1.88
CA LEU A 426 -16.35 19.54 0.93
C LEU A 426 -15.11 20.16 1.58
N GLY A 427 -15.28 20.77 2.75
CA GLY A 427 -14.18 21.39 3.49
C GLY A 427 -13.10 20.37 3.88
N PRO A 428 -13.48 19.24 4.51
CA PRO A 428 -12.55 18.16 4.82
C PRO A 428 -11.86 17.59 3.56
N CYS A 429 -12.58 17.42 2.45
CA CYS A 429 -11.99 16.96 1.18
C CYS A 429 -10.91 17.92 0.66
N TYR A 430 -11.17 19.23 0.65
CA TYR A 430 -10.17 20.23 0.26
C TYR A 430 -8.98 20.25 1.20
N HIS A 431 -9.20 20.09 2.51
CA HIS A 431 -8.11 19.99 3.47
C HIS A 431 -7.21 18.77 3.17
N ASN A 432 -7.79 17.59 2.95
CA ASN A 432 -7.01 16.39 2.68
C ASN A 432 -6.31 16.39 1.32
N MET A 433 -6.92 16.99 0.29
CA MET A 433 -6.21 17.26 -0.98
C MET A 433 -4.99 18.16 -0.75
N GLY A 434 -5.09 19.15 0.14
CA GLY A 434 -3.97 19.97 0.59
C GLY A 434 -2.88 19.15 1.29
N MET A 435 -3.27 18.23 2.17
CA MET A 435 -2.33 17.33 2.85
C MET A 435 -1.61 16.40 1.87
N ILE A 436 -2.35 15.78 0.94
CA ILE A 436 -1.78 14.89 -0.09
C ILE A 436 -0.76 15.65 -0.94
N ALA A 437 -1.11 16.84 -1.42
CA ALA A 437 -0.20 17.68 -2.20
C ALA A 437 1.06 18.06 -1.41
N ASN A 438 0.94 18.35 -0.10
CA ASN A 438 2.08 18.63 0.79
C ASN A 438 3.02 17.43 0.89
N HIS A 439 2.47 16.23 1.10
CA HIS A 439 3.26 15.00 1.17
C HIS A 439 3.96 14.65 -0.14
N LYS A 440 3.36 15.01 -1.29
CA LYS A 440 3.98 14.90 -2.61
C LYS A 440 5.01 16.00 -2.91
N GLY A 441 5.23 16.93 -1.97
CA GLY A 441 6.15 18.06 -2.12
C GLY A 441 5.64 19.21 -2.99
N ASN A 442 4.37 19.17 -3.43
CA ASN A 442 3.77 20.23 -4.23
C ASN A 442 3.13 21.29 -3.31
N TYR A 443 3.99 22.14 -2.73
CA TYR A 443 3.61 23.13 -1.74
C TYR A 443 2.64 24.20 -2.27
N ASP A 444 2.74 24.58 -3.55
CA ASP A 444 1.84 25.58 -4.15
C ASP A 444 0.42 25.03 -4.33
N LEU A 445 0.29 23.81 -4.83
CA LEU A 445 -1.00 23.13 -4.93
C LEU A 445 -1.59 22.87 -3.54
N SER A 446 -0.76 22.51 -2.57
CA SER A 446 -1.16 22.33 -1.18
C SER A 446 -1.77 23.61 -0.59
N LEU A 447 -1.10 24.75 -0.72
CA LEU A 447 -1.62 26.04 -0.26
C LEU A 447 -2.92 26.41 -0.98
N LYS A 448 -3.04 26.13 -2.28
CA LYS A 448 -4.28 26.38 -3.04
C LYS A 448 -5.46 25.61 -2.44
N TRP A 449 -5.28 24.33 -2.15
CA TRP A 449 -6.32 23.49 -1.56
C TRP A 449 -6.66 23.90 -0.13
N PHE A 450 -5.66 24.14 0.72
CA PHE A 450 -5.93 24.59 2.08
C PHE A 450 -6.61 25.96 2.14
N LYS A 451 -6.26 26.90 1.25
CA LYS A 451 -6.94 28.20 1.16
C LYS A 451 -8.40 28.03 0.75
N LYS A 452 -8.69 27.12 -0.19
CA LYS A 452 -10.06 26.78 -0.58
C LYS A 452 -10.86 26.19 0.59
N ALA A 453 -10.26 25.27 1.35
CA ALA A 453 -10.88 24.71 2.56
C ALA A 453 -11.16 25.80 3.61
N LEU A 454 -10.17 26.67 3.84
CA LEU A 454 -10.26 27.76 4.82
C LEU A 454 -11.34 28.79 4.44
N GLU A 455 -11.46 29.15 3.17
CA GLU A 455 -12.50 30.03 2.66
C GLU A 455 -13.90 29.47 2.94
N LEU A 456 -14.12 28.19 2.60
CA LEU A 456 -15.38 27.50 2.87
C LEU A 456 -15.68 27.44 4.38
N TYR A 457 -14.70 27.08 5.21
CA TYR A 457 -14.91 27.03 6.66
C TYR A 457 -15.21 28.39 7.27
N ASN A 458 -14.59 29.48 6.81
CA ASN A 458 -14.91 30.83 7.29
C ASN A 458 -16.33 31.27 6.91
N GLN A 459 -16.90 30.74 5.83
CA GLN A 459 -18.28 31.03 5.40
C GLN A 459 -19.32 30.19 6.15
N THR A 460 -18.97 28.94 6.50
CA THR A 460 -19.93 27.93 6.97
C THR A 460 -19.85 27.63 8.47
N ARG A 461 -18.71 27.92 9.12
CA ARG A 461 -18.44 27.54 10.52
C ARG A 461 -18.20 28.76 11.41
N LYS A 462 -18.25 28.54 12.72
CA LYS A 462 -17.94 29.59 13.71
C LYS A 462 -16.44 29.92 13.67
N SER A 463 -16.08 31.16 14.02
CA SER A 463 -14.69 31.63 13.96
C SER A 463 -13.72 30.89 14.91
N ASP A 464 -14.25 30.22 15.93
CA ASP A 464 -13.51 29.41 16.89
C ASP A 464 -13.51 27.90 16.55
N ASP A 465 -13.98 27.53 15.35
CA ASP A 465 -14.07 26.13 14.94
C ASP A 465 -12.68 25.47 14.81
N PRO A 466 -12.46 24.29 15.43
CA PRO A 466 -11.19 23.58 15.36
C PRO A 466 -10.68 23.25 13.95
N ALA A 467 -11.56 23.06 12.96
CA ALA A 467 -11.15 22.76 11.58
C ALA A 467 -10.49 23.97 10.90
N ILE A 468 -10.89 25.19 11.27
CA ILE A 468 -10.23 26.43 10.84
C ILE A 468 -8.81 26.45 11.40
N ALA A 469 -8.63 26.15 12.69
CA ALA A 469 -7.31 26.11 13.31
C ALA A 469 -6.41 25.04 12.69
N THR A 470 -6.94 23.84 12.45
CA THR A 470 -6.19 22.75 11.81
C THR A 470 -5.75 23.14 10.41
N THR A 471 -6.61 23.77 9.61
CA THR A 471 -6.25 24.25 8.27
C THR A 471 -5.21 25.39 8.32
N CYS A 472 -5.34 26.33 9.26
CA CYS A 472 -4.31 27.37 9.46
C CYS A 472 -2.96 26.77 9.88
N ASN A 473 -2.95 25.77 10.76
CA ASN A 473 -1.73 25.09 11.15
C ASN A 473 -1.08 24.38 9.95
N SER A 474 -1.85 23.68 9.11
CA SER A 474 -1.31 23.02 7.91
C SER A 474 -0.77 24.03 6.89
N ILE A 475 -1.44 25.18 6.71
CA ILE A 475 -0.91 26.29 5.88
C ILE A 475 0.42 26.78 6.44
N GLY A 476 0.53 26.95 7.77
CA GLY A 476 1.76 27.35 8.43
C GLY A 476 2.90 26.37 8.21
N GLU A 477 2.61 25.06 8.25
CA GLU A 477 3.61 24.01 7.97
C GLU A 477 4.09 24.07 6.52
N VAL A 478 3.19 24.28 5.55
CA VAL A 478 3.58 24.42 4.14
C VAL A 478 4.47 25.65 3.94
N TYR A 479 4.10 26.80 4.53
CA TYR A 479 4.95 27.99 4.48
C TYR A 479 6.31 27.76 5.13
N PHE A 480 6.37 27.06 6.26
CA PHE A 480 7.61 26.70 6.93
C PHE A 480 8.50 25.84 6.03
N ARG A 481 7.95 24.81 5.38
CA ARG A 481 8.68 23.95 4.43
C ARG A 481 9.16 24.70 3.18
N LYS A 482 8.45 25.76 2.76
CA LYS A 482 8.89 26.66 1.69
C LYS A 482 9.98 27.67 2.12
N GLY A 483 10.29 27.76 3.42
CA GLY A 483 11.20 28.76 3.98
C GLY A 483 10.57 30.13 4.25
N ASN A 484 9.25 30.27 4.08
CA ASN A 484 8.51 31.51 4.36
C ASN A 484 8.15 31.59 5.86
N ARG A 485 9.12 31.94 6.70
CA ARG A 485 8.97 31.79 8.16
C ARG A 485 7.99 32.79 8.79
N ASN A 486 7.88 34.00 8.25
CA ASN A 486 6.92 35.00 8.73
C ASN A 486 5.46 34.54 8.49
N ASP A 487 5.16 34.10 7.27
CA ASP A 487 3.83 33.58 6.92
C ASP A 487 3.47 32.33 7.75
N ALA A 488 4.47 31.48 8.03
CA ALA A 488 4.31 30.31 8.89
C ALA A 488 3.95 30.72 10.32
N LEU A 489 4.71 31.64 10.92
CA LEU A 489 4.46 32.15 12.27
C LEU A 489 3.10 32.82 12.40
N GLU A 490 2.67 33.61 11.42
CA GLU A 490 1.33 34.22 11.40
C GLU A 490 0.23 33.14 11.40
N SER A 491 0.38 32.14 10.54
CA SER A 491 -0.57 31.03 10.41
C SER A 491 -0.64 30.19 11.68
N PHE A 492 0.50 29.87 12.30
CA PHE A 492 0.55 29.13 13.56
C PHE A 492 -0.03 29.93 14.73
N LYS A 493 0.20 31.24 14.81
CA LYS A 493 -0.40 32.11 15.83
C LYS A 493 -1.92 32.16 15.69
N LYS A 494 -2.43 32.30 14.47
CA LYS A 494 -3.87 32.24 14.20
C LYS A 494 -4.48 30.90 14.64
N ALA A 495 -3.82 29.78 14.33
CA ALA A 495 -4.25 28.46 14.79
C ALA A 495 -4.22 28.32 16.32
N LEU A 496 -3.19 28.85 16.98
CA LEU A 496 -3.04 28.86 18.43
C LEU A 496 -4.20 29.61 19.10
N ASP A 497 -4.52 30.82 18.62
CA ASP A 497 -5.58 31.66 19.20
C ASP A 497 -6.95 31.00 19.09
N ILE A 498 -7.23 30.35 17.96
CA ILE A 498 -8.48 29.60 17.76
C ILE A 498 -8.54 28.39 18.70
N ARG A 499 -7.47 27.58 18.78
CA ARG A 499 -7.43 26.39 19.65
C ARG A 499 -7.53 26.73 21.13
N LYS A 500 -6.91 27.83 21.57
CA LYS A 500 -7.05 28.32 22.95
C LYS A 500 -8.51 28.66 23.28
N LYS A 501 -9.23 29.30 22.35
CA LYS A 501 -10.66 29.60 22.54
C LYS A 501 -11.52 28.35 22.54
N ALA A 502 -11.24 27.40 21.63
CA ALA A 502 -12.02 26.18 21.49
C ALA A 502 -11.82 25.18 22.64
N PHE A 503 -10.58 25.02 23.12
CA PHE A 503 -10.20 23.92 24.01
C PHE A 503 -9.57 24.35 25.33
N GLY A 504 -9.31 25.65 25.52
CA GLY A 504 -8.53 26.17 26.64
C GLY A 504 -7.02 26.09 26.42
N GLU A 505 -6.24 26.58 27.39
CA GLU A 505 -4.78 26.67 27.26
C GLU A 505 -4.05 25.33 27.45
N GLU A 506 -4.66 24.39 28.17
CA GLU A 506 -4.07 23.10 28.51
C GLU A 506 -4.63 21.99 27.60
N ASN A 507 -4.29 22.06 26.31
CA ASN A 507 -4.71 21.08 25.31
C ASN A 507 -3.53 20.65 24.41
N ILE A 508 -3.51 19.38 23.98
CA ILE A 508 -2.46 18.83 23.11
C ILE A 508 -2.35 19.61 21.78
N GLN A 509 -3.47 20.06 21.21
CA GLN A 509 -3.49 20.84 19.98
C GLN A 509 -2.86 22.24 20.15
N VAL A 510 -2.95 22.81 21.35
CA VAL A 510 -2.26 24.06 21.73
C VAL A 510 -0.76 23.81 21.88
N ALA A 511 -0.36 22.69 22.50
CA ALA A 511 1.04 22.29 22.60
C ALA A 511 1.70 22.09 21.23
N MET A 512 0.97 21.56 20.25
CA MET A 512 1.44 21.40 18.87
C MET A 512 1.69 22.75 18.19
N CYS A 513 0.81 23.75 18.36
CA CYS A 513 1.05 25.08 17.82
C CYS A 513 2.32 25.72 18.41
N TYR A 514 2.51 25.61 19.73
CA TYR A 514 3.75 26.07 20.37
C TYR A 514 4.98 25.34 19.83
N HIS A 515 4.91 24.03 19.63
CA HIS A 515 6.02 23.28 19.05
C HIS A 515 6.39 23.78 17.64
N ASN A 516 5.39 23.98 16.77
CA ASN A 516 5.60 24.44 15.39
C ASN A 516 6.15 25.87 15.35
N MET A 517 5.65 26.76 16.20
CA MET A 517 6.21 28.11 16.36
C MET A 517 7.65 28.06 16.88
N GLY A 518 7.97 27.15 17.80
CA GLY A 518 9.32 26.94 18.31
C GLY A 518 10.30 26.58 17.19
N ASN A 519 9.92 25.63 16.33
CA ASN A 519 10.71 25.24 15.16
C ASN A 519 10.93 26.43 14.20
N ALA A 520 9.87 27.20 13.92
CA ALA A 520 9.95 28.40 13.08
C ALA A 520 10.90 29.47 13.64
N TYR A 521 10.85 29.73 14.95
CA TYR A 521 11.76 30.66 15.61
C TYR A 521 13.20 30.16 15.66
N GLN A 522 13.41 28.85 15.86
CA GLN A 522 14.76 28.26 15.89
C GLN A 522 15.46 28.41 14.54
N GLU A 523 14.73 28.19 13.45
CA GLU A 523 15.25 28.37 12.09
C GLU A 523 15.58 29.84 11.75
N GLU A 524 14.84 30.81 12.30
CA GLU A 524 15.19 32.24 12.26
C GLU A 524 16.32 32.62 13.25
N LYS A 525 16.93 31.64 13.93
CA LYS A 525 17.95 31.84 14.99
C LYS A 525 17.46 32.70 16.17
N ASN A 526 16.14 32.84 16.35
CA ASN A 526 15.54 33.48 17.51
C ASN A 526 15.39 32.47 18.65
N PHE A 527 16.53 32.07 19.20
CA PHE A 527 16.62 30.95 20.13
C PHE A 527 15.84 31.18 21.43
N GLN A 528 15.71 32.44 21.89
CA GLN A 528 14.94 32.75 23.10
C GLN A 528 13.45 32.48 22.91
N GLN A 529 12.85 32.99 21.83
CA GLN A 529 11.43 32.74 21.53
C GLN A 529 11.17 31.27 21.20
N ALA A 530 12.12 30.60 20.53
CA ALA A 530 12.04 29.17 20.28
C ALA A 530 12.00 28.37 21.60
N PHE A 531 12.89 28.70 22.54
CA PHE A 531 12.97 28.06 23.85
C PHE A 531 11.66 28.21 24.63
N GLU A 532 11.12 29.42 24.72
CA GLU A 532 9.84 29.69 25.40
C GLU A 532 8.68 28.89 24.80
N CYS A 533 8.63 28.80 23.47
CA CYS A 533 7.61 28.02 22.77
C CYS A 533 7.74 26.51 23.05
N HIS A 534 8.94 25.94 22.90
CA HIS A 534 9.16 24.52 23.19
C HIS A 534 8.95 24.18 24.67
N GLN A 535 9.29 25.08 25.59
CA GLN A 535 9.04 24.89 27.02
C GLN A 535 7.54 24.84 27.33
N LYS A 536 6.74 25.75 26.76
CA LYS A 536 5.27 25.71 26.90
C LYS A 536 4.68 24.43 26.33
N SER A 537 5.15 24.01 25.15
CA SER A 537 4.75 22.74 24.54
C SER A 537 5.09 21.54 25.44
N LEU A 538 6.31 21.48 25.96
CA LEU A 538 6.78 20.42 26.85
C LEU A 538 5.94 20.34 28.13
N MET A 539 5.66 21.48 28.77
CA MET A 539 4.86 21.54 29.99
C MET A 539 3.46 20.95 29.79
N ILE A 540 2.78 21.33 28.70
CA ILE A 540 1.44 20.81 28.38
C ILE A 540 1.52 19.31 28.08
N ARG A 541 2.49 18.88 27.26
CA ARG A 541 2.68 17.46 26.89
C ARG A 541 2.98 16.59 28.11
N GLN A 542 3.82 17.04 29.04
CA GLN A 542 4.10 16.31 30.29
C GLN A 542 2.90 16.17 31.22
N LYS A 543 1.98 17.16 31.18
CA LYS A 543 0.75 17.12 31.99
C LYS A 543 -0.29 16.14 31.43
N LEU A 544 -0.35 16.01 30.09
CA LEU A 544 -1.45 15.34 29.39
C LEU A 544 -1.09 13.99 28.77
N LEU A 545 0.20 13.70 28.56
CA LEU A 545 0.66 12.48 27.90
C LEU A 545 1.41 11.55 28.87
N PRO A 546 1.44 10.23 28.59
CA PRO A 546 2.31 9.30 29.30
C PRO A 546 3.78 9.76 29.29
N ALA A 547 4.52 9.46 30.35
CA ALA A 547 5.89 9.96 30.54
C ALA A 547 6.89 9.52 29.45
N ASP A 548 6.61 8.42 28.77
CA ASP A 548 7.38 7.85 27.66
C ASP A 548 6.77 8.18 26.28
N HIS A 549 5.82 9.11 26.19
CA HIS A 549 5.24 9.50 24.91
C HIS A 549 6.25 10.21 24.01
N TYR A 550 6.30 9.83 22.73
CA TYR A 550 7.22 10.36 21.72
C TYR A 550 7.27 11.90 21.68
N ASP A 551 6.11 12.57 21.66
CA ASP A 551 5.99 14.04 21.67
C ASP A 551 6.75 14.75 22.80
N ILE A 552 6.87 14.11 23.98
CA ILE A 552 7.67 14.66 25.09
C ILE A 552 9.15 14.61 24.72
N GLY A 553 9.61 13.47 24.17
CA GLY A 553 10.96 13.31 23.65
C GLY A 553 11.31 14.35 22.57
N SER A 554 10.37 14.61 21.65
CA SER A 554 10.51 15.63 20.60
C SER A 554 10.69 17.04 21.16
N SER A 555 9.86 17.45 22.12
CA SER A 555 10.04 18.77 22.75
C SER A 555 11.37 18.90 23.50
N ILE A 556 11.81 17.84 24.20
CA ILE A 556 13.10 17.82 24.90
C ILE A 556 14.27 17.87 23.92
N HIS A 557 14.18 17.18 22.78
CA HIS A 557 15.16 17.22 21.71
C HIS A 557 15.32 18.63 21.15
N CYS A 558 14.23 19.32 20.78
CA CYS A 558 14.32 20.70 20.29
C CYS A 558 14.98 21.63 21.32
N ILE A 559 14.64 21.49 22.61
CA ILE A 559 15.28 22.25 23.69
C ILE A 559 16.79 21.95 23.78
N ALA A 560 17.19 20.67 23.66
CA ALA A 560 18.60 20.28 23.63
C ALA A 560 19.36 20.95 22.48
N SER A 561 18.74 20.98 21.29
CA SER A 561 19.28 21.65 20.11
C SER A 561 19.45 23.15 20.32
N ILE A 562 18.50 23.80 21.00
CA ILE A 562 18.60 25.22 21.33
C ILE A 562 19.74 25.48 22.29
N TYR A 563 19.90 24.66 23.34
CA TYR A 563 21.04 24.78 24.25
C TYR A 563 22.38 24.63 23.52
N LEU A 564 22.45 23.71 22.55
CA LEU A 564 23.65 23.56 21.72
C LEU A 564 23.92 24.83 20.90
N CYS A 565 22.89 25.39 20.25
CA CYS A 565 23.01 26.63 19.47
C CYS A 565 23.37 27.86 20.33
N MET A 566 22.91 27.89 21.59
CA MET A 566 23.25 28.93 22.57
C MET A 566 24.60 28.70 23.27
N ASN A 567 25.35 27.66 22.89
CA ASN A 567 26.64 27.29 23.46
C ASN A 567 26.60 26.88 24.95
N TYR A 568 25.55 26.13 25.34
CA TYR A 568 25.43 25.45 26.64
C TYR A 568 25.56 23.92 26.47
N PRO A 569 26.75 23.39 26.16
CA PRO A 569 26.95 22.00 25.76
C PRO A 569 26.60 20.99 26.86
N ASP A 570 26.81 21.31 28.14
CA ASP A 570 26.48 20.38 29.23
C ASP A 570 24.97 20.21 29.42
N LEU A 571 24.20 21.29 29.29
CA LEU A 571 22.74 21.23 29.31
C LEU A 571 22.21 20.51 28.07
N ALA A 572 22.76 20.81 26.89
CA ALA A 572 22.40 20.11 25.66
C ALA A 572 22.62 18.59 25.80
N LEU A 573 23.78 18.16 26.32
CA LEU A 573 24.10 16.76 26.53
C LEU A 573 23.10 16.07 27.47
N GLN A 574 22.76 16.69 28.60
CA GLN A 574 21.76 16.16 29.52
C GLN A 574 20.39 15.98 28.87
N TYR A 575 19.94 16.97 28.09
CA TYR A 575 18.63 16.92 27.43
C TYR A 575 18.60 15.93 26.26
N TYR A 576 19.68 15.82 25.47
CA TYR A 576 19.79 14.79 24.43
C TYR A 576 19.70 13.37 25.00
N HIS A 577 20.35 13.10 26.14
CA HIS A 577 20.23 11.79 26.81
C HIS A 577 18.81 11.53 27.33
N LYS A 578 18.12 12.55 27.87
CA LYS A 578 16.72 12.44 28.28
C LYS A 578 15.80 12.13 27.09
N ALA A 579 15.96 12.84 25.97
CA ALA A 579 15.20 12.59 24.76
C ALA A 579 15.47 11.17 24.20
N LEU A 580 16.73 10.75 24.15
CA LEU A 580 17.12 9.41 23.70
C LEU A 580 16.45 8.31 24.53
N ALA A 581 16.41 8.47 25.85
CA ALA A 581 15.81 7.48 26.75
C ALA A 581 14.29 7.34 26.53
N ILE A 582 13.60 8.42 26.15
CA ILE A 582 12.18 8.38 25.77
C ILE A 582 12.04 7.70 24.42
N TYR A 583 12.79 8.13 23.41
CA TYR A 583 12.74 7.57 22.06
C TYR A 583 13.04 6.08 22.02
N GLN A 584 14.03 5.60 22.78
CA GLN A 584 14.33 4.16 22.86
C GLN A 584 13.19 3.32 23.43
N LYS A 585 12.28 3.93 24.21
CA LYS A 585 11.09 3.26 24.74
C LYS A 585 9.88 3.39 23.82
N SER A 586 9.77 4.52 23.11
CA SER A 586 8.57 4.89 22.35
C SER A 586 8.67 4.61 20.85
N LEU A 587 9.88 4.45 20.31
CA LEU A 587 10.15 4.31 18.87
C LEU A 587 10.89 2.99 18.57
N PRO A 588 10.77 2.48 17.33
CA PRO A 588 11.52 1.32 16.90
C PRO A 588 13.01 1.70 16.79
N SER A 589 13.89 0.71 17.01
CA SER A 589 15.34 0.94 17.12
C SER A 589 15.98 1.60 15.89
N GLN A 590 15.35 1.48 14.72
CA GLN A 590 15.78 2.06 13.45
C GLN A 590 15.06 3.37 13.11
N HIS A 591 14.40 4.04 14.07
CA HIS A 591 13.70 5.30 13.79
C HIS A 591 14.66 6.46 13.51
N GLN A 592 14.32 7.30 12.55
CA GLN A 592 15.18 8.40 12.09
C GLN A 592 15.48 9.43 13.19
N ASP A 593 14.54 9.67 14.12
CA ASP A 593 14.78 10.58 15.26
C ASP A 593 15.83 10.07 16.24
N ILE A 594 15.95 8.74 16.42
CA ILE A 594 17.03 8.14 17.22
C ILE A 594 18.37 8.41 16.54
N ALA A 595 18.43 8.27 15.21
CA ALA A 595 19.62 8.60 14.43
C ALA A 595 19.99 10.09 14.56
N MET A 596 19.00 10.98 14.56
CA MET A 596 19.21 12.42 14.72
C MET A 596 19.76 12.79 16.10
N ILE A 597 19.29 12.14 17.17
CA ILE A 597 19.87 12.33 18.52
C ILE A 597 21.32 11.87 18.54
N HIS A 598 21.63 10.69 17.98
CA HIS A 598 23.00 10.21 17.90
C HIS A 598 23.90 11.15 17.09
N TYR A 599 23.41 11.66 15.96
CA TYR A 599 24.15 12.65 15.17
C TYR A 599 24.47 13.91 15.98
N ASN A 600 23.48 14.48 16.69
CA ASN A 600 23.68 15.66 17.52
C ASN A 600 24.60 15.42 18.72
N LEU A 601 24.52 14.24 19.36
CA LEU A 601 25.48 13.83 20.38
C LEU A 601 26.90 13.74 19.79
N GLY A 602 27.02 13.21 18.56
CA GLY A 602 28.28 13.17 17.82
C GLY A 602 28.90 14.56 17.64
N LEU A 603 28.10 15.53 17.19
CA LEU A 603 28.53 16.94 17.05
C LEU A 603 28.99 17.53 18.40
N LEU A 604 28.27 17.24 19.48
CA LEU A 604 28.57 17.74 20.81
C LEU A 604 29.90 17.18 21.32
N TYR A 605 30.11 15.87 21.23
CA TYR A 605 31.37 15.22 21.60
C TYR A 605 32.54 15.70 20.73
N ALA A 606 32.31 15.94 19.43
CA ALA A 606 33.33 16.51 18.54
C ALA A 606 33.74 17.92 18.97
N GLY A 607 32.80 18.74 19.43
CA GLY A 607 33.04 20.07 19.99
C GLY A 607 33.78 20.06 21.33
N LYS A 608 33.62 19.00 22.13
CA LYS A 608 34.39 18.73 23.36
C LYS A 608 35.75 18.07 23.13
N GLU A 609 36.12 17.84 21.87
CA GLU A 609 37.33 17.09 21.48
C GLU A 609 37.37 15.62 21.94
N GLU A 610 36.21 15.06 22.28
CA GLU A 610 36.03 13.65 22.66
C GLU A 610 35.81 12.79 21.39
N PHE A 611 36.81 12.76 20.50
CA PHE A 611 36.69 12.26 19.13
C PHE A 611 36.23 10.80 19.02
N GLN A 612 36.61 9.93 19.97
CA GLN A 612 36.19 8.52 19.96
C GLN A 612 34.67 8.36 20.20
N GLN A 613 34.12 9.15 21.12
CA GLN A 613 32.68 9.13 21.42
C GLN A 613 31.89 9.81 20.29
N ALA A 614 32.44 10.86 19.68
CA ALA A 614 31.87 11.49 18.50
C ALA A 614 31.75 10.49 17.35
N LEU A 615 32.84 9.78 17.01
CA LEU A 615 32.87 8.77 15.96
C LEU A 615 31.85 7.65 16.21
N THR A 616 31.79 7.14 17.44
CA THR A 616 30.84 6.08 17.83
C THR A 616 29.38 6.52 17.61
N ASN A 617 29.05 7.76 17.95
CA ASN A 617 27.70 8.28 17.77
C ASN A 617 27.36 8.55 16.29
N PHE A 618 28.30 9.08 15.50
CA PHE A 618 28.09 9.23 14.06
C PHE A 618 27.90 7.89 13.35
N GLN A 619 28.64 6.85 13.74
CA GLN A 619 28.46 5.49 13.19
C GLN A 619 27.08 4.91 13.52
N LYS A 620 26.58 5.11 14.74
CA LYS A 620 25.20 4.72 15.11
C LYS A 620 24.18 5.44 14.25
N ALA A 621 24.31 6.76 14.10
CA ALA A 621 23.42 7.54 13.25
C ALA A 621 23.47 7.06 11.77
N SER A 622 24.67 6.84 11.23
CA SER A 622 24.90 6.35 9.87
C SER A 622 24.22 5.00 9.62
N SER A 623 24.37 4.06 10.56
CA SER A 623 23.76 2.72 10.43
C SER A 623 22.24 2.78 10.28
N ILE A 624 21.58 3.70 10.98
CA ILE A 624 20.13 3.88 10.90
C ILE A 624 19.74 4.64 9.62
N PHE A 625 20.46 5.72 9.28
CA PHE A 625 20.18 6.50 8.07
C PHE A 625 20.34 5.68 6.78
N HIS A 626 21.33 4.78 6.71
CA HIS A 626 21.51 3.90 5.55
C HIS A 626 20.38 2.89 5.37
N VAL A 627 19.67 2.53 6.43
CA VAL A 627 18.49 1.65 6.37
C VAL A 627 17.22 2.44 6.02
N THR A 628 17.11 3.67 6.51
CA THR A 628 15.86 4.45 6.43
C THR A 628 15.78 5.41 5.25
N LEU A 629 16.92 5.87 4.72
CA LEU A 629 16.98 6.90 3.68
C LEU A 629 17.57 6.34 2.38
N PRO A 630 17.15 6.85 1.21
CA PRO A 630 17.80 6.53 -0.05
C PRO A 630 19.29 6.91 -0.01
N ALA A 631 20.15 6.10 -0.65
CA ALA A 631 21.60 6.32 -0.67
C ALA A 631 22.01 7.72 -1.20
N THR A 632 21.14 8.35 -1.99
CA THR A 632 21.33 9.70 -2.56
C THR A 632 20.97 10.83 -1.61
N HIS A 633 20.45 10.53 -0.41
CA HIS A 633 19.97 11.55 0.51
C HIS A 633 21.13 12.40 1.08
N PRO A 634 21.05 13.75 1.08
CA PRO A 634 22.16 14.63 1.48
C PRO A 634 22.72 14.35 2.88
N PHE A 635 21.87 14.00 3.85
CA PHE A 635 22.32 13.67 5.22
C PHE A 635 23.27 12.47 5.27
N ILE A 636 23.15 11.49 4.38
CA ILE A 636 24.09 10.35 4.34
C ILE A 636 25.49 10.87 4.03
N GLY A 637 25.61 11.79 3.06
CA GLY A 637 26.87 12.43 2.71
C GLY A 637 27.48 13.20 3.89
N ILE A 638 26.66 13.99 4.60
CA ILE A 638 27.10 14.78 5.76
C ILE A 638 27.64 13.87 6.88
N VAL A 639 26.87 12.85 7.27
CA VAL A 639 27.27 11.95 8.35
C VAL A 639 28.55 11.20 7.99
N ASN A 640 28.70 10.76 6.73
CA ASN A 640 29.90 10.08 6.28
C ASN A 640 31.14 11.01 6.27
N GLN A 641 30.97 12.29 5.93
CA GLN A 641 32.03 13.28 6.05
C GLN A 641 32.44 13.50 7.51
N ASP A 642 31.49 13.57 8.44
CA ASP A 642 31.80 13.72 9.87
C ASP A 642 32.48 12.47 10.45
N ILE A 643 32.07 11.27 10.03
CA ILE A 643 32.77 10.01 10.37
C ILE A 643 34.23 10.07 9.89
N GLN A 644 34.45 10.47 8.65
CA GLN A 644 35.80 10.57 8.08
C GLN A 644 36.63 11.60 8.85
N ARG A 645 36.07 12.78 9.11
CA ARG A 645 36.72 13.86 9.87
C ARG A 645 37.12 13.42 11.28
N MET A 646 36.25 12.70 11.99
CA MET A 646 36.58 12.19 13.33
C MET A 646 37.63 11.07 13.27
N SER A 647 37.56 10.21 12.26
CA SER A 647 38.55 9.15 12.04
C SER A 647 39.94 9.73 11.77
N ASP A 648 40.03 10.81 11.01
CA ASP A 648 41.32 11.46 10.71
C ASP A 648 41.88 12.24 11.91
N LYS A 649 41.04 12.69 12.85
CA LYS A 649 41.49 13.28 14.12
C LYS A 649 42.00 12.26 15.15
N LEU A 650 41.63 10.98 14.99
CA LEU A 650 42.06 9.88 15.86
C LEU A 650 43.35 9.19 15.38
N LYS A 651 43.76 9.46 14.14
CA LYS A 651 45.07 9.08 13.60
C LYS A 651 46.11 10.12 13.99
#